data_AF-A0AAJ0BIC7-F1
#
_entry.id   AF-A0AAJ0BIC7-F1
#
_cell.length_a   1.000
_cell.length_b   1.000
_cell.length_c   1.000
_cell.angle_alpha   90.00
_cell.angle_beta   90.00
_cell.angle_gamma   90.00
#
_symmetry.space_group_name_H-M   'P 1'
#
loop_
_entity.id
_entity.type
_entity.pdbx_description
1 polymer ?
#
loop_
_entity_poly.entity_id
_entity_poly.type
_entity_poly.pdbx_seq_one_letter_code
_entity_poly.pdbx_strand_id
1 'polypeptide(L)'
;MALQRILSAALLWHGVIAGPSDSTTGGRAALDPAPRLLHGRFLHISDIHPDEFYRVHSSTDETEACHRGDGPAGTYGAETSDCDTPFALVNATFDWIAANLKDKIDFVIWTGDSARHDSDEEIPRNQGQVLGTNTWIADKFAELFAHPEGRGLEIPVVPTFGNNDILPHNILLPGPNAWLQHYTHIWRHFIPEEQRHSFEFGGWFFVEAIPDRLAIFSLNTLYFFDRNAGVDGCANPYEPGYKQLEWLSIQLQFMRHRGMKAILMGHVPPARTDSKKLWDETCWQKYTLWLQQYRDVVVGGIYGHMNIDHFLIHDTHDIDLDLLENPDKATFSTRQAMQDELSVESATDYLQELRSVWSKLAPPPALAGKSDDLKGDKKKKKGRKGKKKKDLWGERYQLTLVSPSVVPNYFPTLRIVEYNISGLENAPVWADRPQPPPPADQDQKRLELRSIDGPDNMHTEAKKKKKPKKPKDGKPKNPHLIIPDPPSPTAPPGPGYSVQPLSLTGYTQYYANLTYINNLTLDADTAETDTFDDKIYKLRDLTVNSYVDLAYRMGQTAGKNEMEFEPDSDVDELDEDEVEEDEAEADAAGKKGKKPGKGKDKKKKHKRKKNKTWLAFLNRAFVSTVEKEELQKLGKLRRRARRSRITMLALLALLALLLLAPLYTIYYPPSALMRVLSQRWTDVLWRIWLPPTKKLVALTIDDAPSEHTRDILAALSAGGAKATFFVIGSQVAGREHLLREIVRAGHELGNHGMRDEPAREVEGEELGRQIRAVQGMISAAYAAEGKVYPGEDGSSQAGKRRYYRPGSGFFSDRVREVVRQAGHRLVLGSIYPHDAQVSWAWLNARHILGMLSPGGIIICHDRRSWTEPMLRRVLPEMKRRGYKAVTVTELLAEATG
;
A
#
# COMPACT_ATOMS: atom_id res chain seq x y z
N MET A 1 -49.79 25.10 -27.13
CA MET A 1 -49.90 26.56 -26.99
C MET A 1 -48.81 27.07 -26.05
N ALA A 2 -47.58 27.25 -26.54
CA ALA A 2 -46.48 27.85 -25.77
C ALA A 2 -45.66 28.86 -26.61
N LEU A 3 -46.19 29.26 -27.77
CA LEU A 3 -45.50 30.05 -28.79
C LEU A 3 -45.94 31.53 -28.78
N GLN A 4 -46.03 32.14 -27.59
CA GLN A 4 -46.44 33.55 -27.46
C GLN A 4 -45.88 34.29 -26.23
N ARG A 5 -44.80 33.79 -25.59
CA ARG A 5 -44.13 34.47 -24.46
C ARG A 5 -42.63 34.73 -24.62
N ILE A 6 -41.99 34.23 -25.69
CA ILE A 6 -40.55 34.39 -25.93
C ILE A 6 -40.24 35.54 -26.92
N LEU A 7 -41.24 36.02 -27.67
CA LEU A 7 -41.11 37.02 -28.74
C LEU A 7 -41.25 38.49 -28.27
N SER A 8 -40.75 38.84 -27.08
CA SER A 8 -40.89 40.22 -26.55
C SER A 8 -39.69 40.76 -25.76
N ALA A 9 -38.54 40.07 -25.76
CA ALA A 9 -37.32 40.51 -25.06
C ALA A 9 -36.07 40.61 -25.97
N ALA A 10 -36.22 40.45 -27.29
CA ALA A 10 -35.11 40.42 -28.26
C ALA A 10 -34.94 41.71 -29.08
N LEU A 11 -35.39 42.86 -28.54
CA LEU A 11 -35.26 44.18 -29.18
C LEU A 11 -35.10 45.25 -28.09
N LEU A 12 -33.85 45.51 -27.69
CA LEU A 12 -33.28 46.80 -27.19
C LEU A 12 -31.91 46.55 -26.56
N TRP A 13 -30.92 46.18 -27.39
CA TRP A 13 -29.52 46.07 -26.96
C TRP A 13 -28.62 46.83 -27.93
N HIS A 14 -28.62 48.15 -27.81
CA HIS A 14 -27.65 49.10 -28.39
C HIS A 14 -27.63 50.36 -27.51
N GLY A 15 -26.46 50.75 -27.02
CA GLY A 15 -26.22 52.06 -26.40
C GLY A 15 -26.02 52.08 -24.88
N VAL A 16 -24.80 51.79 -24.44
CA VAL A 16 -24.27 52.34 -23.18
C VAL A 16 -23.36 53.51 -23.53
N ILE A 17 -23.70 54.72 -23.07
CA ILE A 17 -22.79 55.85 -22.97
C ILE A 17 -22.98 56.45 -21.57
N ALA A 18 -21.88 56.64 -20.86
CA ALA A 18 -21.87 57.19 -19.50
C ALA A 18 -22.04 58.73 -19.48
N GLY A 19 -22.66 59.24 -18.42
CA GLY A 19 -22.81 60.68 -18.12
C GLY A 19 -23.15 60.87 -16.64
N PRO A 20 -22.67 61.95 -15.97
CA PRO A 20 -22.42 61.91 -14.54
C PRO A 20 -23.58 62.37 -13.63
N SER A 21 -23.37 62.09 -12.34
CA SER A 21 -24.15 62.48 -11.16
C SER A 21 -24.81 63.86 -11.17
N ASP A 22 -26.02 63.93 -10.61
CA ASP A 22 -26.32 64.97 -9.61
C ASP A 22 -27.28 64.46 -8.52
N SER A 23 -27.26 65.18 -7.40
CA SER A 23 -27.91 64.89 -6.13
C SER A 23 -29.35 65.43 -6.04
N THR A 24 -30.23 64.73 -5.31
CA THR A 24 -31.12 65.34 -4.30
C THR A 24 -31.96 64.30 -3.54
N THR A 25 -32.35 64.66 -2.32
CA THR A 25 -32.98 63.79 -1.31
C THR A 25 -34.49 63.62 -1.49
N GLY A 26 -35.01 62.41 -1.25
CA GLY A 26 -36.46 62.16 -1.11
C GLY A 26 -36.74 60.78 -0.51
N GLY A 27 -36.93 60.71 0.81
CA GLY A 27 -37.01 59.44 1.52
C GLY A 27 -38.26 58.61 1.24
N ARG A 28 -38.05 57.33 0.93
CA ARG A 28 -38.98 56.24 1.29
C ARG A 28 -38.24 55.33 2.26
N ALA A 29 -38.82 55.07 3.42
CA ALA A 29 -38.36 53.98 4.26
C ALA A 29 -38.51 52.68 3.47
N ALA A 30 -37.40 52.00 3.20
CA ALA A 30 -37.45 50.63 2.72
C ALA A 30 -38.08 49.79 3.85
N LEU A 31 -39.06 48.97 3.49
CA LEU A 31 -39.50 47.88 4.37
C LEU A 31 -38.30 46.93 4.50
N ASP A 32 -37.94 46.57 5.73
CA ASP A 32 -36.90 45.56 5.96
C ASP A 32 -37.24 44.29 5.16
N PRO A 33 -36.28 43.69 4.44
CA PRO A 33 -36.52 42.42 3.75
C PRO A 33 -36.92 41.35 4.77
N ALA A 34 -37.86 40.49 4.39
CA ALA A 34 -38.31 39.40 5.26
C ALA A 34 -37.11 38.50 5.66
N PRO A 35 -37.04 38.03 6.92
CA PRO A 35 -35.93 37.22 7.38
C PRO A 35 -35.82 35.93 6.56
N ARG A 36 -34.59 35.58 6.17
CA ARG A 36 -34.29 34.36 5.42
C ARG A 36 -34.59 33.14 6.30
N LEU A 37 -35.27 32.15 5.73
CA LEU A 37 -35.61 30.90 6.41
C LEU A 37 -34.68 29.78 5.94
N LEU A 38 -34.57 28.70 6.72
CA LEU A 38 -33.84 27.50 6.30
C LEU A 38 -34.61 26.76 5.20
N HIS A 39 -33.90 26.39 4.14
CA HIS A 39 -34.41 25.61 3.01
C HIS A 39 -34.23 24.10 3.20
N GLY A 40 -33.31 23.68 4.08
CA GLY A 40 -32.95 22.27 4.26
C GLY A 40 -32.02 21.75 3.17
N ARG A 41 -31.20 22.62 2.56
CA ARG A 41 -30.35 22.29 1.41
C ARG A 41 -28.98 22.95 1.53
N PHE A 42 -27.92 22.28 1.10
CA PHE A 42 -26.59 22.88 0.99
C PHE A 42 -25.87 22.46 -0.30
N LEU A 43 -25.03 23.35 -0.82
CA LEU A 43 -24.18 23.07 -1.97
C LEU A 43 -22.90 22.37 -1.51
N HIS A 44 -22.52 21.29 -2.20
CA HIS A 44 -21.21 20.68 -2.14
C HIS A 44 -20.54 20.82 -3.51
N ILE A 45 -19.39 21.48 -3.53
CA ILE A 45 -18.55 21.74 -4.70
C ILE A 45 -17.10 21.40 -4.38
N SER A 46 -16.38 20.83 -5.34
CA SER A 46 -15.04 20.28 -5.13
C SER A 46 -14.23 20.28 -6.42
N ASP A 47 -12.90 20.26 -6.28
CA ASP A 47 -11.96 19.90 -7.36
C ASP A 47 -12.23 20.78 -8.60
N ILE A 48 -12.06 22.09 -8.43
CA ILE A 48 -12.37 23.11 -9.45
C ILE A 48 -11.22 23.24 -10.45
N HIS A 49 -9.96 23.10 -10.01
CA HIS A 49 -8.76 23.12 -10.87
C HIS A 49 -8.79 24.15 -12.02
N PRO A 50 -8.95 25.45 -11.74
CA PRO A 50 -8.84 26.48 -12.76
C PRO A 50 -7.41 26.47 -13.35
N ASP A 51 -7.32 26.37 -14.68
CA ASP A 51 -6.07 26.41 -15.42
C ASP A 51 -5.97 27.68 -16.27
N GLU A 52 -4.92 28.47 -16.01
CA GLU A 52 -4.63 29.71 -16.72
C GLU A 52 -3.94 29.52 -18.09
N PHE A 53 -3.49 28.29 -18.40
CA PHE A 53 -2.83 27.94 -19.66
C PHE A 53 -3.71 27.21 -20.65
N TYR A 54 -4.92 26.79 -20.25
CA TYR A 54 -5.88 26.08 -21.11
C TYR A 54 -6.10 26.80 -22.44
N ARG A 55 -6.00 26.06 -23.55
CA ARG A 55 -6.24 26.58 -24.90
C ARG A 55 -7.35 25.81 -25.58
N VAL A 56 -8.28 26.54 -26.18
CA VAL A 56 -9.30 25.92 -27.03
C VAL A 56 -8.62 25.39 -28.29
N HIS A 57 -9.03 24.20 -28.74
CA HIS A 57 -8.50 23.44 -29.87
C HIS A 57 -7.06 22.88 -29.72
N SER A 58 -6.54 22.77 -28.50
CA SER A 58 -5.28 22.06 -28.20
C SER A 58 -5.43 20.54 -28.11
N SER A 59 -4.30 19.80 -28.03
CA SER A 59 -4.32 18.37 -27.73
C SER A 59 -4.74 18.08 -26.29
N THR A 60 -5.44 16.96 -26.11
CA THR A 60 -5.84 16.37 -24.83
C THR A 60 -4.90 15.24 -24.37
N ASP A 61 -3.77 15.04 -25.05
CA ASP A 61 -2.75 14.05 -24.66
C ASP A 61 -2.13 14.40 -23.30
N GLU A 62 -1.81 13.37 -22.50
CA GLU A 62 -1.28 13.52 -21.13
C GLU A 62 -0.07 14.48 -21.04
N THR A 63 0.80 14.47 -22.06
CA THR A 63 1.98 15.34 -22.11
C THR A 63 1.70 16.77 -22.54
N GLU A 64 0.55 17.05 -23.17
CA GLU A 64 0.21 18.36 -23.73
C GLU A 64 -0.79 19.13 -22.86
N ALA A 65 -1.54 18.43 -22.00
CA ALA A 65 -2.39 18.95 -20.92
C ALA A 65 -3.37 20.09 -21.31
N CYS A 66 -3.82 20.13 -22.57
CA CYS A 66 -4.55 21.25 -23.17
C CYS A 66 -3.83 22.62 -23.19
N HIS A 67 -2.50 22.65 -23.09
CA HIS A 67 -1.69 23.86 -23.24
C HIS A 67 -1.11 24.04 -24.67
N ARG A 68 -0.98 22.95 -25.44
CA ARG A 68 -0.33 22.96 -26.77
C ARG A 68 -0.81 21.82 -27.70
N GLY A 69 -0.26 21.78 -28.90
CA GLY A 69 -0.73 20.95 -30.02
C GLY A 69 -2.05 21.46 -30.62
N ASP A 70 -2.59 20.71 -31.58
CA ASP A 70 -3.94 20.87 -32.13
C ASP A 70 -4.78 19.64 -31.75
N GLY A 71 -6.03 19.81 -31.32
CA GLY A 71 -6.86 18.69 -30.84
C GLY A 71 -8.28 19.09 -30.40
N PRO A 72 -8.98 18.20 -29.66
CA PRO A 72 -10.42 18.31 -29.42
C PRO A 72 -10.81 19.23 -28.25
N ALA A 73 -9.85 19.94 -27.62
CA ALA A 73 -10.12 20.80 -26.46
C ALA A 73 -11.23 21.83 -26.74
N GLY A 74 -12.31 21.78 -25.95
CA GLY A 74 -13.49 22.62 -26.12
C GLY A 74 -13.38 23.98 -25.44
N THR A 75 -14.39 24.84 -25.63
CA THR A 75 -14.43 26.15 -24.92
C THR A 75 -14.66 25.98 -23.42
N TYR A 76 -15.39 24.94 -23.03
CA TYR A 76 -15.76 24.65 -21.65
C TYR A 76 -15.01 23.44 -21.06
N GLY A 77 -13.88 23.05 -21.64
CA GLY A 77 -13.10 21.89 -21.22
C GLY A 77 -13.22 20.72 -22.20
N ALA A 78 -12.55 19.62 -21.86
CA ALA A 78 -12.57 18.35 -22.61
C ALA A 78 -12.83 17.19 -21.64
N GLU A 79 -13.99 16.56 -21.77
CA GLU A 79 -14.39 15.42 -20.94
C GLU A 79 -13.45 14.21 -21.12
N THR A 80 -13.27 13.40 -20.08
CA THR A 80 -12.47 12.16 -20.13
C THR A 80 -11.01 12.36 -20.55
N SER A 81 -10.45 13.53 -20.23
CA SER A 81 -9.05 13.87 -20.43
C SER A 81 -8.36 14.25 -19.11
N ASP A 82 -7.04 14.42 -19.16
CA ASP A 82 -6.22 14.96 -18.06
C ASP A 82 -6.11 16.49 -18.09
N CYS A 83 -6.94 17.15 -18.91
CA CYS A 83 -6.99 18.60 -18.97
C CYS A 83 -7.79 19.20 -17.80
N ASP A 84 -7.27 20.30 -17.27
CA ASP A 84 -7.90 21.05 -16.19
C ASP A 84 -8.98 22.03 -16.69
N THR A 85 -9.60 22.77 -15.77
CA THR A 85 -10.81 23.55 -16.02
C THR A 85 -10.49 24.92 -16.62
N PRO A 86 -10.95 25.24 -17.85
CA PRO A 86 -10.83 26.60 -18.35
C PRO A 86 -11.67 27.58 -17.52
N PHE A 87 -11.16 28.80 -17.36
CA PHE A 87 -11.86 29.88 -16.65
C PHE A 87 -13.29 30.15 -17.19
N ALA A 88 -13.57 29.84 -18.46
CA ALA A 88 -14.91 29.91 -19.04
C ALA A 88 -15.91 28.96 -18.36
N LEU A 89 -15.52 27.71 -18.09
CA LEU A 89 -16.35 26.73 -17.38
C LEU A 89 -16.53 27.14 -15.90
N VAL A 90 -15.50 27.64 -15.24
CA VAL A 90 -15.63 28.14 -13.86
C VAL A 90 -16.61 29.31 -13.81
N ASN A 91 -16.49 30.31 -14.69
CA ASN A 91 -17.43 31.43 -14.73
C ASN A 91 -18.87 30.96 -14.97
N ALA A 92 -19.10 30.11 -15.99
CA ALA A 92 -20.43 29.56 -16.27
C ALA A 92 -21.01 28.75 -15.10
N THR A 93 -20.17 28.04 -14.34
CA THR A 93 -20.56 27.30 -13.13
C THR A 93 -21.05 28.25 -12.04
N PHE A 94 -20.31 29.33 -11.75
CA PHE A 94 -20.71 30.32 -10.76
C PHE A 94 -21.95 31.13 -11.19
N ASP A 95 -22.07 31.48 -12.47
CA ASP A 95 -23.25 32.14 -13.04
C ASP A 95 -24.50 31.24 -12.92
N TRP A 96 -24.35 29.93 -13.17
CA TRP A 96 -25.43 28.97 -12.99
C TRP A 96 -25.84 28.82 -11.51
N ILE A 97 -24.89 28.78 -10.57
CA ILE A 97 -25.18 28.76 -9.13
C ILE A 97 -25.93 30.04 -8.71
N ALA A 98 -25.51 31.20 -9.23
CA ALA A 98 -26.16 32.49 -8.96
C ALA A 98 -27.62 32.50 -9.44
N ALA A 99 -27.89 32.03 -10.66
CA ALA A 99 -29.22 32.03 -11.25
C ALA A 99 -30.16 30.96 -10.65
N ASN A 100 -29.62 29.82 -10.19
CA ASN A 100 -30.44 28.64 -9.87
C ASN A 100 -30.48 28.26 -8.38
N LEU A 101 -29.42 28.54 -7.61
CA LEU A 101 -29.22 27.96 -6.26
C LEU A 101 -29.09 28.97 -5.12
N LYS A 102 -28.56 30.18 -5.35
CA LYS A 102 -28.24 31.15 -4.29
C LYS A 102 -29.37 31.31 -3.26
N ASP A 103 -30.61 31.50 -3.72
CA ASP A 103 -31.78 31.74 -2.86
C ASP A 103 -32.51 30.46 -2.43
N LYS A 104 -31.83 29.30 -2.47
CA LYS A 104 -32.40 27.98 -2.17
C LYS A 104 -31.51 27.08 -1.32
N ILE A 105 -30.39 27.59 -0.80
CA ILE A 105 -29.42 26.86 0.02
C ILE A 105 -29.11 27.61 1.31
N ASP A 106 -28.66 26.89 2.33
CA ASP A 106 -28.42 27.41 3.68
C ASP A 106 -26.92 27.66 3.95
N PHE A 107 -26.05 26.88 3.32
CA PHE A 107 -24.59 26.99 3.40
C PHE A 107 -23.91 26.30 2.21
N VAL A 108 -22.59 26.49 2.08
CA VAL A 108 -21.75 25.85 1.06
C VAL A 108 -20.58 25.10 1.70
N ILE A 109 -20.36 23.88 1.24
CA ILE A 109 -19.17 23.05 1.53
C ILE A 109 -18.29 23.06 0.28
N TRP A 110 -17.09 23.63 0.40
CA TRP A 110 -16.09 23.70 -0.68
C TRP A 110 -14.89 22.82 -0.31
N THR A 111 -14.76 21.66 -0.93
CA THR A 111 -13.75 20.65 -0.58
C THR A 111 -12.37 20.83 -1.23
N GLY A 112 -11.98 22.06 -1.54
CA GLY A 112 -10.63 22.41 -1.99
C GLY A 112 -10.31 22.09 -3.45
N ASP A 113 -9.02 22.04 -3.75
CA ASP A 113 -8.40 21.85 -5.08
C ASP A 113 -8.85 22.92 -6.09
N SER A 114 -8.28 24.10 -5.90
CA SER A 114 -8.55 25.34 -6.63
C SER A 114 -7.28 25.94 -7.26
N ALA A 115 -6.31 25.08 -7.53
CA ALA A 115 -5.23 25.28 -8.50
C ALA A 115 -5.16 24.05 -9.40
N ARG A 116 -4.87 24.24 -10.69
CA ARG A 116 -4.64 23.17 -11.68
C ARG A 116 -3.64 22.09 -11.21
N HIS A 117 -3.62 20.95 -11.87
CA HIS A 117 -2.61 19.91 -11.72
C HIS A 117 -1.25 20.36 -12.29
N ASP A 118 -0.20 19.59 -11.98
CA ASP A 118 1.17 19.82 -12.46
C ASP A 118 1.51 18.91 -13.66
N SER A 119 0.55 18.72 -14.57
CA SER A 119 0.59 17.70 -15.63
C SER A 119 1.54 18.04 -16.79
N ASP A 120 1.79 19.32 -17.07
CA ASP A 120 2.73 19.77 -18.10
C ASP A 120 4.12 20.07 -17.53
N GLU A 121 5.08 19.17 -17.79
CA GLU A 121 6.48 19.33 -17.34
C GLU A 121 7.17 20.59 -17.91
N GLU A 122 6.70 21.16 -19.03
CA GLU A 122 7.27 22.41 -19.58
C GLU A 122 6.73 23.67 -18.87
N ILE A 123 5.56 23.57 -18.23
CA ILE A 123 4.89 24.67 -17.53
C ILE A 123 4.57 24.24 -16.08
N PRO A 124 5.59 23.99 -15.24
CA PRO A 124 5.39 23.63 -13.85
C PRO A 124 4.77 24.77 -13.04
N ARG A 125 3.91 24.44 -12.08
CA ARG A 125 3.26 25.40 -11.19
C ARG A 125 4.25 26.09 -10.26
N ASN A 126 4.02 27.38 -10.03
CA ASN A 126 4.70 28.15 -9.01
C ASN A 126 3.74 28.66 -7.92
N GLN A 127 4.31 29.06 -6.78
CA GLN A 127 3.55 29.52 -5.60
C GLN A 127 2.61 30.70 -5.91
N GLY A 128 2.99 31.61 -6.81
CA GLY A 128 2.17 32.77 -7.18
C GLY A 128 0.90 32.37 -7.94
N GLN A 129 0.99 31.33 -8.77
CA GLN A 129 -0.16 30.77 -9.49
C GLN A 129 -1.12 30.07 -8.54
N VAL A 130 -0.61 29.15 -7.72
CA VAL A 130 -1.42 28.37 -6.75
C VAL A 130 -2.17 29.29 -5.79
N LEU A 131 -1.51 30.33 -5.26
CA LEU A 131 -2.16 31.33 -4.40
C LEU A 131 -3.10 32.26 -5.20
N GLY A 132 -2.76 32.59 -6.45
CA GLY A 132 -3.55 33.46 -7.31
C GLY A 132 -4.89 32.85 -7.69
N THR A 133 -4.91 31.59 -8.14
CA THR A 133 -6.17 30.88 -8.46
C THR A 133 -7.01 30.63 -7.21
N ASN A 134 -6.39 30.28 -6.09
CA ASN A 134 -7.10 30.12 -4.82
C ASN A 134 -7.71 31.45 -4.33
N THR A 135 -7.01 32.57 -4.53
CA THR A 135 -7.56 33.90 -4.25
C THR A 135 -8.76 34.20 -5.16
N TRP A 136 -8.62 33.94 -6.46
CA TRP A 136 -9.69 34.18 -7.42
C TRP A 136 -10.96 33.36 -7.15
N ILE A 137 -10.82 32.07 -6.80
CA ILE A 137 -11.96 31.21 -6.41
C ILE A 137 -12.56 31.67 -5.07
N ALA A 138 -11.73 32.06 -4.09
CA ALA A 138 -12.21 32.61 -2.83
C ALA A 138 -13.02 33.90 -3.02
N ASP A 139 -12.53 34.82 -3.86
CA ASP A 139 -13.23 36.07 -4.19
C ASP A 139 -14.56 35.77 -4.90
N LYS A 140 -14.59 34.84 -5.87
CA LYS A 140 -15.84 34.38 -6.52
C LYS A 140 -16.89 33.87 -5.53
N PHE A 141 -16.50 33.08 -4.54
CA PHE A 141 -17.41 32.63 -3.48
C PHE A 141 -17.86 33.80 -2.57
N ALA A 142 -16.94 34.68 -2.20
CA ALA A 142 -17.23 35.81 -1.33
C ALA A 142 -18.20 36.81 -2.00
N GLU A 143 -18.01 37.11 -3.29
CA GLU A 143 -18.89 37.97 -4.08
C GLU A 143 -20.29 37.34 -4.26
N LEU A 144 -20.35 36.06 -4.65
CA LEU A 144 -21.61 35.36 -4.91
C LEU A 144 -22.50 35.29 -3.66
N PHE A 145 -21.91 35.05 -2.50
CA PHE A 145 -22.62 34.83 -1.23
C PHE A 145 -22.54 36.02 -0.25
N ALA A 146 -22.07 37.19 -0.71
CA ALA A 146 -22.08 38.44 0.05
C ALA A 146 -23.51 38.86 0.44
N HIS A 147 -23.64 39.41 1.65
CA HIS A 147 -24.83 40.11 2.10
C HIS A 147 -25.00 41.42 1.31
N PRO A 148 -26.21 41.74 0.78
CA PRO A 148 -26.43 42.93 -0.06
C PRO A 148 -25.97 44.26 0.56
N GLU A 149 -26.04 44.36 1.89
CA GLU A 149 -25.61 45.56 2.64
C GLU A 149 -24.12 45.54 3.08
N GLY A 150 -23.31 44.60 2.59
CA GLY A 150 -21.87 44.55 2.90
C GLY A 150 -21.52 44.12 4.35
N ARG A 151 -22.45 43.52 5.09
CA ARG A 151 -22.28 43.07 6.49
C ARG A 151 -21.52 41.74 6.64
N GLY A 152 -20.79 41.30 5.62
CA GLY A 152 -20.18 39.97 5.51
C GLY A 152 -20.93 39.06 4.53
N LEU A 153 -20.89 37.75 4.76
CA LEU A 153 -21.62 36.76 3.97
C LEU A 153 -23.07 36.63 4.44
N GLU A 154 -24.00 36.48 3.50
CA GLU A 154 -25.38 36.06 3.78
C GLU A 154 -25.45 34.54 4.00
N ILE A 155 -24.71 33.80 3.16
CA ILE A 155 -24.64 32.34 3.17
C ILE A 155 -23.19 31.93 3.49
N PRO A 156 -22.92 31.16 4.56
CA PRO A 156 -21.57 30.80 4.94
C PRO A 156 -21.00 29.76 3.97
N VAL A 157 -19.76 29.99 3.55
CA VAL A 157 -18.96 29.07 2.74
C VAL A 157 -17.87 28.49 3.63
N VAL A 158 -17.74 27.17 3.67
CA VAL A 158 -16.76 26.45 4.49
C VAL A 158 -15.73 25.78 3.58
N PRO A 159 -14.52 26.38 3.41
CA PRO A 159 -13.42 25.80 2.64
C PRO A 159 -12.60 24.78 3.43
N THR A 160 -11.86 23.94 2.72
CA THR A 160 -10.72 23.14 3.21
C THR A 160 -9.64 23.09 2.14
N PHE A 161 -8.41 22.76 2.54
CA PHE A 161 -7.31 22.48 1.61
C PHE A 161 -7.52 21.17 0.84
N GLY A 162 -7.33 21.23 -0.47
CA GLY A 162 -6.97 20.07 -1.27
C GLY A 162 -5.47 19.90 -1.46
N ASN A 163 -5.02 18.80 -2.08
CA ASN A 163 -3.59 18.50 -2.22
C ASN A 163 -2.88 19.31 -3.30
N ASN A 164 -3.62 19.90 -4.24
CA ASN A 164 -3.09 20.81 -5.26
C ASN A 164 -3.05 22.28 -4.79
N ASP A 165 -3.70 22.62 -3.68
CA ASP A 165 -3.70 23.98 -3.10
C ASP A 165 -2.37 24.35 -2.39
N ILE A 166 -1.42 23.41 -2.30
CA ILE A 166 -0.12 23.60 -1.64
C ILE A 166 0.99 23.17 -2.59
N LEU A 167 2.09 23.94 -2.62
CA LEU A 167 3.32 23.59 -3.34
C LEU A 167 4.48 23.34 -2.33
N PRO A 168 5.23 22.23 -2.43
CA PRO A 168 5.10 21.14 -3.40
C PRO A 168 3.81 20.33 -3.26
N HIS A 169 3.31 19.80 -4.38
CA HIS A 169 2.09 18.98 -4.47
C HIS A 169 2.03 17.90 -3.37
N ASN A 170 0.90 17.80 -2.66
CA ASN A 170 0.66 16.92 -1.50
C ASN A 170 1.46 17.24 -0.22
N ILE A 171 2.50 18.08 -0.25
CA ILE A 171 3.42 18.27 0.87
C ILE A 171 3.07 19.53 1.67
N LEU A 172 2.22 19.37 2.68
CA LEU A 172 2.00 20.39 3.70
C LEU A 172 2.78 20.06 4.98
N LEU A 173 3.72 20.92 5.35
CA LEU A 173 4.46 20.83 6.61
C LEU A 173 3.58 21.22 7.81
N PRO A 174 3.94 20.81 9.05
CA PRO A 174 3.27 21.28 10.26
C PRO A 174 3.21 22.82 10.35
N GLY A 175 2.09 23.35 10.87
CA GLY A 175 1.93 24.78 11.11
C GLY A 175 2.57 25.27 12.42
N PRO A 176 2.68 26.59 12.62
CA PRO A 176 2.37 27.65 11.66
C PRO A 176 3.42 27.74 10.54
N ASN A 177 2.98 28.03 9.32
CA ASN A 177 3.84 28.14 8.14
C ASN A 177 3.32 29.20 7.15
N ALA A 178 4.13 29.55 6.15
CA ALA A 178 3.81 30.62 5.20
C ALA A 178 2.51 30.36 4.41
N TRP A 179 2.22 29.11 4.05
CA TRP A 179 0.96 28.76 3.37
C TRP A 179 -0.24 29.10 4.25
N LEU A 180 -0.29 28.60 5.49
CA LEU A 180 -1.40 28.88 6.40
C LEU A 180 -1.55 30.39 6.69
N GLN A 181 -0.45 31.14 6.75
CA GLN A 181 -0.47 32.60 6.88
C GLN A 181 -1.09 33.30 5.65
N HIS A 182 -0.73 32.90 4.43
CA HIS A 182 -1.37 33.43 3.21
C HIS A 182 -2.85 33.08 3.16
N TYR A 183 -3.22 31.82 3.42
CA TYR A 183 -4.61 31.39 3.42
C TYR A 183 -5.45 32.03 4.53
N THR A 184 -4.85 32.48 5.63
CA THR A 184 -5.56 33.27 6.66
C THR A 184 -6.07 34.60 6.09
N HIS A 185 -5.36 35.17 5.11
CA HIS A 185 -5.79 36.37 4.39
C HIS A 185 -6.83 36.03 3.31
N ILE A 186 -6.60 34.97 2.52
CA ILE A 186 -7.51 34.54 1.44
C ILE A 186 -8.88 34.13 2.00
N TRP A 187 -8.92 33.35 3.07
CA TRP A 187 -10.15 32.84 3.70
C TRP A 187 -10.63 33.68 4.89
N ARG A 188 -10.17 34.93 5.03
CA ARG A 188 -10.52 35.85 6.14
C ARG A 188 -12.02 36.05 6.35
N HIS A 189 -12.80 35.90 5.27
CA HIS A 189 -14.27 36.06 5.22
C HIS A 189 -15.02 34.76 5.55
N PHE A 190 -14.36 33.60 5.46
CA PHE A 190 -14.92 32.28 5.68
C PHE A 190 -14.60 31.72 7.06
N ILE A 191 -13.44 32.08 7.62
CA ILE A 191 -12.98 31.61 8.92
C ILE A 191 -13.46 32.59 10.02
N PRO A 192 -14.31 32.14 10.97
CA PRO A 192 -14.72 32.95 12.11
C PRO A 192 -13.51 33.43 12.91
N GLU A 193 -13.56 34.64 13.48
CA GLU A 193 -12.42 35.25 14.16
C GLU A 193 -11.92 34.37 15.32
N GLU A 194 -12.85 33.78 16.08
CA GLU A 194 -12.60 32.84 17.17
C GLU A 194 -11.86 31.55 16.75
N GLN A 195 -11.83 31.24 15.44
CA GLN A 195 -11.15 30.07 14.89
C GLN A 195 -9.78 30.36 14.25
N ARG A 196 -9.44 31.64 13.98
CA ARG A 196 -8.25 31.99 13.19
C ARG A 196 -6.95 31.44 13.78
N HIS A 197 -6.80 31.41 15.10
CA HIS A 197 -5.61 30.80 15.74
C HIS A 197 -5.54 29.27 15.54
N SER A 198 -6.68 28.56 15.51
CA SER A 198 -6.69 27.12 15.18
C SER A 198 -6.27 26.90 13.72
N PHE A 199 -6.73 27.79 12.85
CA PHE A 199 -6.41 27.76 11.43
C PHE A 199 -4.93 28.09 11.14
N GLU A 200 -4.35 29.13 11.75
CA GLU A 200 -2.92 29.44 11.59
C GLU A 200 -2.02 28.32 12.13
N PHE A 201 -2.47 27.63 13.18
CA PHE A 201 -1.72 26.52 13.80
C PHE A 201 -1.66 25.25 12.95
N GLY A 202 -2.69 24.96 12.14
CA GLY A 202 -2.74 23.70 11.38
C GLY A 202 -3.77 23.61 10.25
N GLY A 203 -4.43 24.70 9.88
CA GLY A 203 -5.36 24.74 8.74
C GLY A 203 -6.71 24.07 8.99
N TRP A 204 -7.07 23.81 10.25
CA TRP A 204 -8.36 23.21 10.63
C TRP A 204 -9.18 24.14 11.53
N PHE A 205 -10.49 24.14 11.32
CA PHE A 205 -11.46 25.00 12.03
C PHE A 205 -12.88 24.44 11.94
N PHE A 206 -13.84 25.05 12.61
CA PHE A 206 -15.26 24.78 12.37
C PHE A 206 -16.09 26.05 12.19
N VAL A 207 -17.22 25.93 11.51
CA VAL A 207 -18.20 27.02 11.31
C VAL A 207 -19.57 26.55 11.79
N GLU A 208 -20.24 27.32 12.64
CA GLU A 208 -21.63 27.09 13.01
C GLU A 208 -22.55 27.56 11.87
N ALA A 209 -22.63 26.76 10.80
CA ALA A 209 -23.44 27.07 9.62
C ALA A 209 -24.94 27.24 9.93
N ILE A 210 -25.43 26.54 10.97
CA ILE A 210 -26.72 26.85 11.61
C ILE A 210 -26.42 27.14 13.09
N PRO A 211 -26.46 28.40 13.54
CA PRO A 211 -26.10 28.82 14.90
C PRO A 211 -26.76 27.95 15.99
N ASP A 212 -25.96 27.50 16.98
CA ASP A 212 -26.40 26.64 18.09
C ASP A 212 -27.10 25.32 17.68
N ARG A 213 -27.01 24.90 16.41
CA ARG A 213 -27.63 23.68 15.87
C ARG A 213 -26.65 22.76 15.14
N LEU A 214 -25.94 23.29 14.14
CA LEU A 214 -25.08 22.50 13.23
C LEU A 214 -23.74 23.20 13.03
N ALA A 215 -22.66 22.47 13.31
CA ALA A 215 -21.29 22.87 13.00
C ALA A 215 -20.72 22.04 11.84
N ILE A 216 -20.02 22.70 10.90
CA ILE A 216 -19.26 22.07 9.83
C ILE A 216 -17.79 22.14 10.21
N PHE A 217 -17.12 20.99 10.29
CA PHE A 217 -15.71 20.86 10.67
C PHE A 217 -14.84 20.73 9.44
N SER A 218 -14.05 21.77 9.15
CA SER A 218 -13.03 21.75 8.10
C SER A 218 -11.78 21.04 8.63
N LEU A 219 -11.55 19.81 8.15
CA LEU A 219 -10.40 19.00 8.49
C LEU A 219 -9.32 19.13 7.41
N ASN A 220 -8.13 19.59 7.79
CA ASN A 220 -6.95 19.54 6.94
C ASN A 220 -6.50 18.09 6.73
N THR A 221 -7.04 17.43 5.70
CA THR A 221 -6.77 16.02 5.41
C THR A 221 -5.36 15.75 4.90
N LEU A 222 -4.58 16.77 4.53
CA LEU A 222 -3.18 16.60 4.11
C LEU A 222 -2.31 16.09 5.26
N TYR A 223 -2.69 16.31 6.51
CA TYR A 223 -2.01 15.72 7.66
C TYR A 223 -2.40 14.26 7.96
N PHE A 224 -3.38 13.74 7.22
CA PHE A 224 -3.76 12.32 7.26
C PHE A 224 -3.31 11.58 5.99
N PHE A 225 -2.99 12.31 4.91
CA PHE A 225 -2.71 11.77 3.58
C PHE A 225 -1.38 11.00 3.54
N ASP A 226 -1.41 9.73 3.13
CA ASP A 226 -0.24 8.82 3.08
C ASP A 226 0.85 9.33 2.10
N ARG A 227 0.49 10.22 1.17
CA ARG A 227 1.42 10.85 0.21
C ARG A 227 2.08 12.14 0.74
N ASN A 228 1.65 12.67 1.88
CA ASN A 228 2.33 13.81 2.50
C ASN A 228 3.59 13.34 3.24
N ALA A 229 4.72 13.34 2.54
CA ALA A 229 6.03 13.01 3.11
C ALA A 229 6.54 14.01 4.16
N GLY A 230 5.81 15.11 4.41
CA GLY A 230 6.12 16.11 5.45
C GLY A 230 5.59 15.79 6.85
N VAL A 231 4.88 14.67 7.03
CA VAL A 231 4.29 14.23 8.32
C VAL A 231 4.37 12.71 8.49
N ASP A 232 4.37 12.24 9.75
CA ASP A 232 4.44 10.81 10.12
C ASP A 232 3.16 10.34 10.85
N GLY A 233 2.01 10.63 10.26
CA GLY A 233 0.71 10.08 10.63
C GLY A 233 0.10 10.69 11.91
N CYS A 234 -0.66 9.87 12.66
CA CYS A 234 -1.48 10.31 13.79
C CYS A 234 -1.18 9.56 15.10
N ALA A 235 -0.09 8.82 15.14
CA ALA A 235 0.37 8.05 16.30
C ALA A 235 1.11 8.92 17.35
N ASN A 236 1.99 9.80 16.88
CA ASN A 236 2.93 10.54 17.72
C ASN A 236 2.33 11.91 18.14
N PRO A 237 2.31 12.27 19.44
CA PRO A 237 1.78 13.55 19.93
C PRO A 237 2.36 14.83 19.30
N TYR A 238 3.56 14.76 18.72
CA TYR A 238 4.19 15.89 18.04
C TYR A 238 3.67 16.12 16.62
N GLU A 239 3.08 15.11 15.98
CA GLU A 239 2.55 15.19 14.61
C GLU A 239 1.29 16.06 14.53
N PRO A 240 1.10 16.83 13.45
CA PRO A 240 -0.08 17.66 13.29
C PRO A 240 -1.35 16.80 13.15
N GLY A 241 -1.27 15.61 12.53
CA GLY A 241 -2.39 14.68 12.42
C GLY A 241 -2.89 14.18 13.78
N TYR A 242 -1.99 13.88 14.72
CA TYR A 242 -2.39 13.54 16.10
C TYR A 242 -3.10 14.73 16.77
N LYS A 243 -2.50 15.93 16.69
CA LYS A 243 -3.00 17.17 17.32
C LYS A 243 -4.38 17.57 16.80
N GLN A 244 -4.60 17.47 15.49
CA GLN A 244 -5.90 17.73 14.85
C GLN A 244 -6.98 16.77 15.34
N LEU A 245 -6.66 15.48 15.51
CA LEU A 245 -7.62 14.51 16.03
C LEU A 245 -7.89 14.70 17.53
N GLU A 246 -6.93 15.14 18.34
CA GLU A 246 -7.21 15.57 19.72
C GLU A 246 -8.11 16.81 19.77
N TRP A 247 -7.82 17.83 18.96
CA TRP A 247 -8.67 19.00 18.82
C TRP A 247 -10.10 18.61 18.43
N LEU A 248 -10.26 17.76 17.40
CA LEU A 248 -11.55 17.28 16.93
C LEU A 248 -12.33 16.56 18.04
N SER A 249 -11.66 15.71 18.83
CA SER A 249 -12.24 15.04 19.99
C SER A 249 -12.84 16.04 20.98
N ILE A 250 -12.04 17.04 21.37
CA ILE A 250 -12.41 18.07 22.34
C ILE A 250 -13.60 18.89 21.81
N GLN A 251 -13.56 19.32 20.55
CA GLN A 251 -14.66 20.08 19.95
C GLN A 251 -15.94 19.26 19.82
N LEU A 252 -15.87 17.99 19.40
CA LEU A 252 -17.06 17.12 19.33
C LEU A 252 -17.67 16.86 20.72
N GLN A 253 -16.87 16.81 21.79
CA GLN A 253 -17.39 16.75 23.15
C GLN A 253 -18.10 18.06 23.56
N PHE A 254 -17.61 19.24 23.12
CA PHE A 254 -18.34 20.50 23.31
C PHE A 254 -19.66 20.53 22.53
N MET A 255 -19.68 20.06 21.27
CA MET A 255 -20.91 19.95 20.48
C MET A 255 -21.93 19.02 21.16
N ARG A 256 -21.48 17.87 21.67
CA ARG A 256 -22.32 16.97 22.50
C ARG A 256 -22.92 17.69 23.70
N HIS A 257 -22.13 18.43 24.47
CA HIS A 257 -22.60 19.16 25.64
C HIS A 257 -23.61 20.28 25.30
N ARG A 258 -23.44 20.94 24.14
CA ARG A 258 -24.39 21.94 23.62
C ARG A 258 -25.63 21.32 22.95
N GLY A 259 -25.64 20.01 22.73
CA GLY A 259 -26.71 19.32 21.98
C GLY A 259 -26.64 19.52 20.46
N MET A 260 -25.57 20.13 19.96
CA MET A 260 -25.33 20.40 18.53
C MET A 260 -24.94 19.15 17.76
N LYS A 261 -25.10 19.21 16.43
CA LYS A 261 -24.64 18.18 15.49
C LYS A 261 -23.43 18.67 14.69
N ALA A 262 -22.68 17.72 14.13
CA ALA A 262 -21.48 17.99 13.37
C ALA A 262 -21.49 17.27 12.01
N ILE A 263 -21.16 18.00 10.94
CA ILE A 263 -20.70 17.41 9.67
C ILE A 263 -19.18 17.52 9.65
N LEU A 264 -18.49 16.44 9.30
CA LEU A 264 -17.04 16.47 9.11
C LEU A 264 -16.73 16.54 7.62
N MET A 265 -15.91 17.50 7.21
CA MET A 265 -15.47 17.65 5.82
C MET A 265 -13.96 17.67 5.72
N GLY A 266 -13.46 17.36 4.52
CA GLY A 266 -12.04 17.43 4.16
C GLY A 266 -11.90 17.19 2.67
N HIS A 267 -10.69 17.27 2.12
CA HIS A 267 -10.50 17.00 0.69
C HIS A 267 -10.28 15.50 0.43
N VAL A 268 -9.15 14.95 0.90
CA VAL A 268 -8.76 13.55 0.69
C VAL A 268 -9.64 12.64 1.57
N PRO A 269 -10.46 11.74 1.00
CA PRO A 269 -11.31 10.88 1.79
C PRO A 269 -10.53 9.72 2.46
N PRO A 270 -11.02 9.18 3.59
CA PRO A 270 -10.42 8.05 4.31
C PRO A 270 -10.58 6.69 3.59
N ALA A 271 -10.24 6.60 2.31
CA ALA A 271 -10.33 5.37 1.52
C ALA A 271 -9.27 4.34 1.94
N ARG A 272 -9.71 3.09 2.14
CA ARG A 272 -8.89 1.97 2.65
C ARG A 272 -9.29 0.64 2.02
N THR A 273 -8.55 0.20 0.99
CA THR A 273 -8.54 -1.17 0.46
C THR A 273 -7.11 -1.74 0.50
N ASP A 274 -6.93 -2.99 0.06
CA ASP A 274 -5.60 -3.59 -0.07
C ASP A 274 -4.79 -2.93 -1.21
N SER A 275 -5.47 -2.53 -2.30
CA SER A 275 -4.86 -1.82 -3.44
C SER A 275 -4.67 -0.32 -3.27
N LYS A 276 -5.52 0.36 -2.47
CA LYS A 276 -5.49 1.82 -2.34
C LYS A 276 -5.80 2.24 -0.91
N LYS A 277 -4.81 2.85 -0.27
CA LYS A 277 -4.97 3.63 0.95
C LYS A 277 -4.72 5.09 0.61
N LEU A 278 -5.62 5.96 1.03
CA LEU A 278 -5.40 7.40 0.95
C LEU A 278 -4.88 7.94 2.28
N TRP A 279 -5.39 7.48 3.43
CA TRP A 279 -4.87 7.92 4.72
C TRP A 279 -3.84 6.96 5.29
N ASP A 280 -2.90 7.50 6.07
CA ASP A 280 -2.08 6.72 7.00
C ASP A 280 -2.99 5.86 7.90
N GLU A 281 -2.54 4.64 8.17
CA GLU A 281 -3.32 3.66 8.93
C GLU A 281 -3.61 4.16 10.35
N THR A 282 -2.66 4.83 11.02
CA THR A 282 -2.90 5.33 12.39
C THR A 282 -3.91 6.47 12.42
N CYS A 283 -3.94 7.31 11.38
CA CYS A 283 -4.96 8.34 11.19
C CYS A 283 -6.35 7.76 10.94
N TRP A 284 -6.48 6.79 10.02
CA TRP A 284 -7.75 6.11 9.75
C TRP A 284 -8.31 5.42 11.00
N GLN A 285 -7.45 4.74 11.76
CA GLN A 285 -7.79 4.03 12.99
C GLN A 285 -8.33 4.98 14.08
N LYS A 286 -7.60 6.07 14.35
CA LYS A 286 -7.98 7.07 15.35
C LYS A 286 -9.26 7.82 14.95
N TYR A 287 -9.39 8.24 13.69
CA TYR A 287 -10.59 8.89 13.16
C TYR A 287 -11.83 7.98 13.22
N THR A 288 -11.72 6.71 12.81
CA THR A 288 -12.86 5.77 12.83
C THR A 288 -13.31 5.46 14.25
N LEU A 289 -12.37 5.39 15.21
CA LEU A 289 -12.69 5.28 16.64
C LEU A 289 -13.41 6.53 17.16
N TRP A 290 -13.03 7.74 16.72
CA TRP A 290 -13.70 8.98 17.14
C TRP A 290 -15.13 9.03 16.62
N LEU A 291 -15.35 8.67 15.36
CA LEU A 291 -16.70 8.53 14.81
C LEU A 291 -17.55 7.51 15.59
N GLN A 292 -16.96 6.38 16.01
CA GLN A 292 -17.66 5.41 16.87
C GLN A 292 -18.05 6.02 18.23
N GLN A 293 -17.17 6.81 18.84
CA GLN A 293 -17.44 7.48 20.11
C GLN A 293 -18.44 8.64 19.98
N TYR A 294 -18.48 9.36 18.85
CA TYR A 294 -19.32 10.57 18.65
C TYR A 294 -20.50 10.36 17.68
N ARG A 295 -20.93 9.11 17.47
CA ARG A 295 -22.04 8.72 16.57
C ARG A 295 -23.42 9.30 16.90
N ASP A 296 -23.58 9.93 18.06
CA ASP A 296 -24.73 10.73 18.52
C ASP A 296 -24.69 12.19 18.05
N VAL A 297 -23.50 12.70 17.71
CA VAL A 297 -23.20 14.08 17.30
C VAL A 297 -22.96 14.17 15.80
N VAL A 298 -22.14 13.27 15.26
CA VAL A 298 -21.71 13.32 13.85
C VAL A 298 -22.83 12.82 12.93
N VAL A 299 -23.15 13.63 11.92
CA VAL A 299 -24.13 13.34 10.87
C VAL A 299 -23.52 12.46 9.79
N GLY A 300 -22.32 12.79 9.33
CA GLY A 300 -21.59 12.09 8.28
C GLY A 300 -20.30 12.80 7.87
N GLY A 301 -19.54 12.16 6.97
CA GLY A 301 -18.35 12.72 6.34
C GLY A 301 -18.58 13.15 4.89
N ILE A 302 -18.01 14.29 4.45
CA ILE A 302 -18.18 14.86 3.10
C ILE A 302 -16.82 15.26 2.50
N TYR A 303 -16.46 14.71 1.33
CA TYR A 303 -15.10 14.80 0.75
C TYR A 303 -15.08 14.90 -0.79
N GLY A 304 -13.91 15.21 -1.37
CA GLY A 304 -13.65 15.35 -2.82
C GLY A 304 -12.54 14.41 -3.30
N HIS A 305 -11.57 14.93 -4.05
CA HIS A 305 -10.28 14.30 -4.44
C HIS A 305 -10.33 13.12 -5.42
N MET A 306 -11.41 12.34 -5.40
CA MET A 306 -11.50 11.12 -6.24
C MET A 306 -12.12 11.38 -7.61
N ASN A 307 -12.68 12.57 -7.83
CA ASN A 307 -13.37 13.04 -9.04
C ASN A 307 -14.56 12.17 -9.50
N ILE A 308 -15.00 11.21 -8.68
CA ILE A 308 -16.09 10.27 -8.97
C ILE A 308 -17.23 10.36 -7.93
N ASP A 309 -18.47 10.11 -8.36
CA ASP A 309 -19.60 9.91 -7.42
C ASP A 309 -19.40 8.61 -6.65
N HIS A 310 -19.04 8.75 -5.37
CA HIS A 310 -18.62 7.61 -4.57
C HIS A 310 -18.98 7.74 -3.08
N PHE A 311 -18.96 6.61 -2.38
CA PHE A 311 -19.17 6.58 -0.94
C PHE A 311 -18.34 5.47 -0.27
N LEU A 312 -17.95 5.71 0.98
CA LEU A 312 -17.16 4.79 1.79
C LEU A 312 -17.97 4.35 3.02
N ILE A 313 -17.79 3.08 3.39
CA ILE A 313 -18.34 2.49 4.61
C ILE A 313 -17.17 2.01 5.44
N HIS A 314 -16.97 2.62 6.61
CA HIS A 314 -15.92 2.22 7.57
C HIS A 314 -16.52 1.28 8.60
N ASP A 315 -15.88 0.14 8.85
CA ASP A 315 -16.34 -0.86 9.81
C ASP A 315 -15.57 -0.72 11.12
N THR A 316 -16.26 -0.44 12.22
CA THR A 316 -15.62 -0.28 13.54
C THR A 316 -15.07 -1.58 14.12
N HIS A 317 -15.31 -2.74 13.51
CA HIS A 317 -14.59 -3.99 13.85
C HIS A 317 -13.17 -4.05 13.28
N ASP A 318 -12.83 -3.20 12.31
CA ASP A 318 -11.48 -3.12 11.75
C ASP A 318 -10.58 -2.15 12.55
N ILE A 319 -11.07 -1.67 13.70
CA ILE A 319 -10.29 -0.87 14.67
C ILE A 319 -9.35 -1.78 15.47
N ASP A 320 -8.05 -1.54 15.36
CA ASP A 320 -7.00 -2.19 16.15
C ASP A 320 -6.52 -1.27 17.28
N LEU A 321 -7.02 -1.55 18.50
CA LEU A 321 -6.61 -0.82 19.71
C LEU A 321 -5.15 -1.12 20.12
N ASP A 322 -4.60 -2.30 19.80
CA ASP A 322 -3.21 -2.62 20.13
C ASP A 322 -2.23 -1.78 19.28
N LEU A 323 -2.62 -1.43 18.05
CA LEU A 323 -1.89 -0.53 17.15
C LEU A 323 -1.92 0.92 17.67
N LEU A 324 -3.09 1.40 18.09
CA LEU A 324 -3.25 2.74 18.68
C LEU A 324 -2.55 2.88 20.04
N GLU A 325 -2.49 1.82 20.85
CA GLU A 325 -1.76 1.83 22.12
C GLU A 325 -0.24 1.73 21.94
N ASN A 326 0.26 1.03 20.90
CA ASN A 326 1.68 0.73 20.70
C ASN A 326 2.14 1.09 19.27
N PRO A 327 2.30 2.38 18.94
CA PRO A 327 2.64 2.82 17.58
C PRO A 327 4.01 2.31 17.08
N ASP A 328 4.93 1.94 17.98
CA ASP A 328 6.20 1.27 17.62
C ASP A 328 6.02 -0.11 16.95
N LYS A 329 4.78 -0.63 16.87
CA LYS A 329 4.45 -1.81 16.05
C LYS A 329 3.99 -1.45 14.64
N ALA A 330 3.58 -0.21 14.39
CA ALA A 330 3.18 0.28 13.07
C ALA A 330 4.39 0.47 12.13
N THR A 331 5.59 0.61 12.69
CA THR A 331 6.86 0.90 12.00
C THR A 331 7.40 -0.28 11.18
N PHE A 332 6.56 -0.95 10.37
CA PHE A 332 6.98 -1.78 9.24
C PHE A 332 5.88 -2.02 8.18
N SER A 333 4.81 -1.21 8.15
CA SER A 333 3.98 -1.10 6.94
C SER A 333 4.71 -0.21 5.94
N THR A 334 5.52 -0.81 5.08
CA THR A 334 6.32 -0.15 4.04
C THR A 334 5.51 0.92 3.30
N ARG A 335 5.99 2.18 3.27
CA ARG A 335 5.55 3.19 2.29
C ARG A 335 5.85 2.64 0.89
N GLN A 336 4.86 1.98 0.28
CA GLN A 336 5.00 1.29 -1.01
C GLN A 336 3.84 1.63 -1.94
N ALA A 337 3.64 2.92 -2.15
CA ALA A 337 2.70 3.50 -3.10
C ALA A 337 3.23 4.83 -3.67
N MET A 338 4.46 4.83 -4.19
CA MET A 338 4.89 5.86 -5.15
C MET A 338 4.49 5.41 -6.56
N GLN A 339 4.00 6.36 -7.38
CA GLN A 339 3.61 6.17 -8.78
C GLN A 339 2.42 5.22 -9.01
N ASP A 340 1.24 5.65 -8.54
CA ASP A 340 -0.04 5.35 -9.21
C ASP A 340 -0.97 6.53 -8.93
N GLU A 341 -1.05 7.48 -9.85
CA GLU A 341 -2.18 8.42 -9.93
C GLU A 341 -3.42 7.70 -10.50
N LEU A 342 -4.53 8.42 -10.61
CA LEU A 342 -5.87 7.85 -10.78
C LEU A 342 -6.19 7.41 -12.21
N SER A 343 -5.31 6.61 -12.83
CA SER A 343 -5.61 5.96 -14.11
C SER A 343 -6.90 5.14 -14.02
N VAL A 344 -7.62 5.02 -15.14
CA VAL A 344 -8.87 4.24 -15.22
C VAL A 344 -8.66 2.78 -14.77
N GLU A 345 -7.48 2.20 -15.02
CA GLU A 345 -7.13 0.86 -14.53
C GLU A 345 -6.95 0.81 -12.99
N SER A 346 -6.34 1.84 -12.39
CA SER A 346 -6.19 1.97 -10.93
C SER A 346 -7.54 2.12 -10.21
N ALA A 347 -8.41 2.99 -10.74
CA ALA A 347 -9.79 3.13 -10.27
C ALA A 347 -10.57 1.79 -10.37
N THR A 348 -10.34 1.05 -11.45
CA THR A 348 -11.00 -0.25 -11.73
C THR A 348 -10.65 -1.33 -10.71
N ASP A 349 -9.37 -1.49 -10.37
CA ASP A 349 -8.94 -2.49 -9.39
C ASP A 349 -9.43 -2.11 -7.97
N TYR A 350 -9.36 -0.82 -7.60
CA TYR A 350 -9.95 -0.29 -6.36
C TYR A 350 -11.45 -0.63 -6.22
N LEU A 351 -12.28 -0.29 -7.22
CA LEU A 351 -13.73 -0.53 -7.16
C LEU A 351 -14.06 -2.03 -7.10
N GLN A 352 -13.27 -2.89 -7.74
CA GLN A 352 -13.45 -4.35 -7.67
C GLN A 352 -13.08 -4.95 -6.32
N GLU A 353 -12.05 -4.41 -5.64
CA GLU A 353 -11.71 -4.80 -4.28
C GLU A 353 -12.77 -4.31 -3.29
N LEU A 354 -13.22 -3.07 -3.41
CA LEU A 354 -14.28 -2.50 -2.60
C LEU A 354 -15.57 -3.31 -2.70
N ARG A 355 -15.99 -3.68 -3.92
CA ARG A 355 -17.12 -4.61 -4.11
C ARG A 355 -16.90 -5.95 -3.42
N SER A 356 -15.66 -6.44 -3.41
CA SER A 356 -15.27 -7.68 -2.74
C SER A 356 -15.34 -7.55 -1.21
N VAL A 357 -15.10 -6.37 -0.65
CA VAL A 357 -15.36 -6.03 0.76
C VAL A 357 -16.86 -5.99 1.01
N TRP A 358 -17.61 -5.22 0.22
CA TRP A 358 -19.08 -5.09 0.35
C TRP A 358 -19.83 -6.42 0.25
N SER A 359 -19.32 -7.39 -0.53
CA SER A 359 -19.89 -8.75 -0.59
C SER A 359 -19.87 -9.52 0.74
N LYS A 360 -19.05 -9.08 1.71
CA LYS A 360 -18.89 -9.67 3.06
C LYS A 360 -19.69 -8.93 4.13
N LEU A 361 -20.36 -7.81 3.81
CA LEU A 361 -21.17 -7.05 4.76
C LEU A 361 -22.28 -7.92 5.36
N ALA A 362 -22.66 -7.63 6.60
CA ALA A 362 -23.76 -8.31 7.25
C ALA A 362 -25.08 -7.97 6.53
N PRO A 363 -26.01 -8.92 6.35
CA PRO A 363 -27.31 -8.62 5.76
C PRO A 363 -28.07 -7.64 6.67
N PRO A 364 -28.67 -6.57 6.11
CA PRO A 364 -29.32 -5.54 6.92
C PRO A 364 -30.49 -6.08 7.76
N PRO A 365 -30.85 -5.39 8.87
CA PRO A 365 -31.76 -5.92 9.88
C PRO A 365 -33.14 -6.37 9.37
N ALA A 366 -33.64 -5.74 8.30
CA ALA A 366 -34.89 -6.05 7.62
C ALA A 366 -34.87 -7.40 6.89
N LEU A 367 -33.73 -7.78 6.27
CA LEU A 367 -33.56 -9.09 5.64
C LEU A 367 -33.34 -10.20 6.68
N ALA A 368 -32.62 -9.89 7.76
CA ALA A 368 -32.39 -10.79 8.88
C ALA A 368 -33.66 -11.12 9.72
N GLY A 369 -34.82 -10.56 9.38
CA GLY A 369 -36.12 -10.95 9.95
C GLY A 369 -36.83 -12.06 9.17
N LYS A 370 -36.64 -12.14 7.85
CA LYS A 370 -37.33 -13.11 6.97
C LYS A 370 -36.66 -14.49 6.90
N SER A 371 -35.44 -14.65 7.42
CA SER A 371 -34.68 -15.90 7.33
C SER A 371 -35.01 -16.95 8.40
N ASP A 372 -35.66 -16.56 9.51
CA ASP A 372 -35.90 -17.45 10.66
C ASP A 372 -37.18 -18.29 10.53
N ASP A 373 -38.11 -17.95 9.63
CA ASP A 373 -39.36 -18.70 9.42
C ASP A 373 -39.20 -19.96 8.54
N LEU A 374 -38.03 -20.18 7.93
CA LEU A 374 -37.75 -21.31 7.05
C LEU A 374 -36.65 -22.26 7.58
N LYS A 375 -36.82 -22.72 8.83
CA LYS A 375 -36.30 -24.04 9.30
C LYS A 375 -36.90 -24.47 10.63
N GLY A 376 -38.10 -25.07 10.56
CA GLY A 376 -38.59 -25.90 11.65
C GLY A 376 -37.79 -27.19 11.76
N ASP A 377 -36.79 -27.26 12.65
CA ASP A 377 -36.40 -28.53 13.23
C ASP A 377 -35.89 -28.40 14.69
N LYS A 378 -36.44 -29.22 15.58
CA LYS A 378 -36.25 -29.09 17.04
C LYS A 378 -35.01 -29.85 17.51
N LYS A 379 -33.98 -29.15 18.02
CA LYS A 379 -33.03 -29.79 18.95
C LYS A 379 -32.52 -28.86 20.07
N LYS A 380 -32.90 -29.19 21.30
CA LYS A 380 -32.47 -28.53 22.54
C LYS A 380 -30.94 -28.63 22.72
N LYS A 381 -30.26 -27.50 22.93
CA LYS A 381 -29.03 -27.44 23.74
C LYS A 381 -29.08 -26.21 24.66
N LYS A 382 -29.21 -26.45 25.97
CA LYS A 382 -29.03 -25.41 26.99
C LYS A 382 -27.55 -25.01 27.03
N GLY A 383 -27.25 -23.75 26.75
CA GLY A 383 -25.94 -23.15 26.96
C GLY A 383 -26.07 -21.63 27.05
N ARG A 384 -25.72 -21.05 28.20
CA ARG A 384 -25.72 -19.58 28.39
C ARG A 384 -24.62 -18.96 27.52
N LYS A 385 -24.99 -18.42 26.36
CA LYS A 385 -24.28 -17.31 25.71
C LYS A 385 -25.25 -16.14 25.63
N GLY A 386 -24.79 -14.94 26.00
CA GLY A 386 -25.62 -13.75 25.96
C GLY A 386 -26.14 -13.51 24.53
N LYS A 387 -27.41 -13.10 24.41
CA LYS A 387 -27.92 -12.57 23.14
C LYS A 387 -27.04 -11.36 22.78
N LYS A 388 -26.28 -11.43 21.69
CA LYS A 388 -25.71 -10.22 21.08
C LYS A 388 -26.90 -9.30 20.77
N LYS A 389 -26.85 -8.02 21.18
CA LYS A 389 -27.82 -7.02 20.67
C LYS A 389 -27.75 -7.10 19.14
N LYS A 390 -28.91 -7.20 18.47
CA LYS A 390 -28.99 -7.03 17.02
C LYS A 390 -28.70 -5.55 16.78
N ASP A 391 -27.64 -5.23 16.05
CA ASP A 391 -27.39 -3.88 15.58
C ASP A 391 -28.53 -3.53 14.62
N LEU A 392 -29.42 -2.64 15.06
CA LEU A 392 -30.68 -2.33 14.37
C LEU A 392 -30.53 -1.13 13.44
N TRP A 393 -29.54 -0.28 13.73
CA TRP A 393 -29.33 1.02 13.07
C TRP A 393 -28.04 1.06 12.24
N GLY A 394 -27.20 0.03 12.35
CA GLY A 394 -25.90 -0.01 11.68
C GLY A 394 -24.82 0.80 12.41
N GLU A 395 -24.95 0.99 13.74
CA GLU A 395 -23.98 1.74 14.58
C GLU A 395 -22.56 1.14 14.56
N ARG A 396 -22.40 -0.08 14.04
CA ARG A 396 -21.11 -0.68 13.65
C ARG A 396 -20.38 0.12 12.58
N TYR A 397 -21.10 0.78 11.68
CA TYR A 397 -20.56 1.37 10.46
C TYR A 397 -20.54 2.90 10.52
N GLN A 398 -19.71 3.51 9.67
CA GLN A 398 -19.67 4.96 9.45
C GLN A 398 -19.80 5.23 7.95
N LEU A 399 -20.49 6.30 7.57
CA LEU A 399 -20.67 6.71 6.17
C LEU A 399 -19.80 7.91 5.85
N THR A 400 -19.23 7.91 4.64
CA THR A 400 -18.57 9.05 4.05
C THR A 400 -19.03 9.18 2.60
N LEU A 401 -19.48 10.37 2.22
CA LEU A 401 -19.85 10.72 0.84
C LEU A 401 -18.65 11.41 0.18
N VAL A 402 -18.41 11.05 -1.08
CA VAL A 402 -17.39 11.65 -1.95
C VAL A 402 -18.12 12.24 -3.15
N SER A 403 -17.81 13.49 -3.50
CA SER A 403 -18.42 14.15 -4.67
C SER A 403 -17.57 13.93 -5.92
N PRO A 404 -18.21 13.85 -7.11
CA PRO A 404 -17.53 14.19 -8.36
C PRO A 404 -17.10 15.66 -8.37
N SER A 405 -16.27 16.00 -9.35
CA SER A 405 -15.54 17.26 -9.49
C SER A 405 -16.16 18.22 -10.50
N VAL A 406 -15.73 19.49 -10.44
CA VAL A 406 -15.92 20.45 -11.55
C VAL A 406 -14.86 20.26 -12.65
N VAL A 407 -13.65 19.76 -12.31
CA VAL A 407 -12.61 19.45 -13.30
C VAL A 407 -13.07 18.38 -14.31
N PRO A 408 -12.84 18.57 -15.63
CA PRO A 408 -13.46 17.77 -16.68
C PRO A 408 -12.84 16.38 -16.92
N ASN A 409 -12.25 15.74 -15.89
CA ASN A 409 -11.89 14.31 -15.98
C ASN A 409 -13.13 13.44 -16.30
N TYR A 410 -14.30 13.88 -15.86
CA TYR A 410 -15.62 13.40 -16.30
C TYR A 410 -16.50 14.62 -16.62
N PHE A 411 -17.83 14.49 -16.71
CA PHE A 411 -18.66 15.68 -16.84
C PHE A 411 -18.59 16.55 -15.57
N PRO A 412 -18.27 17.86 -15.68
CA PRO A 412 -18.25 18.80 -14.56
C PRO A 412 -19.55 18.74 -13.76
N THR A 413 -19.47 18.46 -12.46
CA THR A 413 -20.63 18.15 -11.62
C THR A 413 -20.66 18.98 -10.33
N LEU A 414 -21.87 19.42 -9.97
CA LEU A 414 -22.21 20.00 -8.67
C LEU A 414 -23.19 19.10 -7.93
N ARG A 415 -23.11 19.08 -6.58
CA ARG A 415 -24.02 18.30 -5.73
C ARG A 415 -24.77 19.22 -4.78
N ILE A 416 -26.09 19.11 -4.71
CA ILE A 416 -26.92 19.74 -3.66
C ILE A 416 -27.46 18.63 -2.78
N VAL A 417 -27.16 18.72 -1.48
CA VAL A 417 -27.57 17.74 -0.48
C VAL A 417 -28.71 18.33 0.34
N GLU A 418 -29.73 17.51 0.58
CA GLU A 418 -30.88 17.87 1.39
C GLU A 418 -30.80 17.26 2.79
N TYR A 419 -31.32 17.98 3.77
CA TYR A 419 -31.33 17.56 5.17
C TYR A 419 -32.63 17.97 5.88
N ASN A 420 -33.01 17.20 6.88
CA ASN A 420 -34.28 17.35 7.56
C ASN A 420 -34.30 18.57 8.50
N ILE A 421 -35.14 19.57 8.19
CA ILE A 421 -35.34 20.79 9.00
C ILE A 421 -36.55 20.75 9.94
N SER A 422 -37.16 19.58 10.17
CA SER A 422 -38.36 19.46 11.05
C SER A 422 -38.09 20.04 12.45
N GLY A 423 -38.87 21.03 12.87
CA GLY A 423 -38.69 21.74 14.15
C GLY A 423 -37.56 22.77 14.16
N LEU A 424 -36.97 23.10 13.01
CA LEU A 424 -35.94 24.12 12.81
C LEU A 424 -36.37 25.21 11.81
N GLU A 425 -37.65 25.24 11.41
CA GLU A 425 -38.17 26.12 10.35
C GLU A 425 -38.02 27.62 10.67
N ASN A 426 -37.93 27.95 11.97
CA ASN A 426 -37.69 29.30 12.49
C ASN A 426 -36.37 29.37 13.30
N ALA A 427 -35.40 28.48 13.03
CA ALA A 427 -34.07 28.58 13.61
C ALA A 427 -33.33 29.79 13.00
N PRO A 428 -32.45 30.47 13.77
CA PRO A 428 -31.66 31.57 13.24
C PRO A 428 -30.78 31.08 12.08
N VAL A 429 -30.67 31.89 11.04
CA VAL A 429 -29.72 31.68 9.95
C VAL A 429 -28.40 32.39 10.23
N TRP A 430 -27.38 32.14 9.40
CA TRP A 430 -26.07 32.78 9.54
C TRP A 430 -26.12 34.31 9.60
N ALA A 431 -26.96 34.94 8.77
CA ALA A 431 -27.13 36.39 8.71
C ALA A 431 -27.72 37.00 10.01
N ASP A 432 -28.39 36.22 10.86
CA ASP A 432 -28.96 36.68 12.12
C ASP A 432 -27.91 36.78 13.26
N ARG A 433 -26.68 36.29 13.03
CA ARG A 433 -25.64 36.22 14.07
C ARG A 433 -25.22 37.64 14.49
N PRO A 434 -25.32 38.02 15.78
CA PRO A 434 -24.83 39.31 16.26
C PRO A 434 -23.33 39.43 15.99
N GLN A 435 -22.92 40.49 15.30
CA GLN A 435 -21.50 40.81 15.12
C GLN A 435 -20.86 41.02 16.52
N PRO A 436 -19.71 40.41 16.83
CA PRO A 436 -19.06 40.63 18.10
C PRO A 436 -18.65 42.11 18.22
N PRO A 437 -18.83 42.74 19.40
CA PRO A 437 -18.27 44.07 19.63
C PRO A 437 -16.73 44.03 19.52
N PRO A 438 -16.08 45.13 19.11
CA PRO A 438 -14.62 45.17 19.07
C PRO A 438 -14.05 44.83 20.44
N PRO A 439 -12.94 44.06 20.54
CA PRO A 439 -12.47 43.51 21.80
C PRO A 439 -12.24 44.59 22.87
N ALA A 440 -13.03 44.53 23.94
CA ALA A 440 -12.73 45.24 25.17
C ALA A 440 -11.63 44.47 25.92
N ASP A 441 -10.58 45.19 26.29
CA ASP A 441 -9.36 44.65 26.89
C ASP A 441 -9.66 44.02 28.27
N GLN A 442 -9.89 42.70 28.32
CA GLN A 442 -10.16 41.95 29.55
C GLN A 442 -9.51 40.55 29.56
N ASP A 443 -8.38 40.47 30.27
CA ASP A 443 -7.80 39.29 30.94
C ASP A 443 -8.19 37.90 30.41
N GLN A 444 -7.49 37.45 29.35
CA GLN A 444 -7.44 36.04 29.00
C GLN A 444 -6.84 35.21 30.15
N LYS A 445 -7.71 34.50 30.87
CA LYS A 445 -7.29 33.41 31.78
C LYS A 445 -6.75 32.24 30.95
N ARG A 446 -5.44 32.31 30.68
CA ARG A 446 -4.65 31.34 29.92
C ARG A 446 -4.84 29.92 30.49
N LEU A 447 -5.60 29.07 29.79
CA LEU A 447 -5.63 27.64 30.04
C LEU A 447 -4.47 27.01 29.26
N GLU A 448 -3.34 26.82 29.92
CA GLU A 448 -2.17 26.19 29.29
C GLU A 448 -2.48 24.71 29.00
N LEU A 449 -2.26 24.28 27.75
CA LEU A 449 -2.09 22.85 27.46
C LEU A 449 -0.94 22.36 28.33
N ARG A 450 -1.17 21.33 29.14
CA ARG A 450 -0.13 20.74 29.99
C ARG A 450 1.07 20.33 29.14
N SER A 451 2.23 20.93 29.42
CA SER A 451 3.51 20.39 28.98
C SER A 451 3.64 18.97 29.53
N ILE A 452 3.97 18.04 28.65
CA ILE A 452 4.45 16.72 29.04
C ILE A 452 5.97 16.84 29.07
N ASP A 453 6.50 17.28 30.22
CA ASP A 453 7.95 17.30 30.43
C ASP A 453 8.49 15.87 30.37
N GLY A 454 9.55 15.67 29.59
CA GLY A 454 10.17 14.37 29.38
C GLY A 454 10.85 13.84 30.65
N PRO A 455 10.86 12.51 30.88
CA PRO A 455 11.48 11.93 32.07
C PRO A 455 12.98 11.70 31.86
N ASP A 456 13.79 12.68 32.25
CA ASP A 456 15.24 12.46 32.42
C ASP A 456 15.67 12.72 33.87
N ASN A 457 16.37 11.73 34.44
CA ASN A 457 17.03 11.72 35.76
C ASN A 457 16.22 12.10 37.02
N MET A 458 15.90 11.09 37.85
CA MET A 458 16.31 11.17 39.27
C MET A 458 16.48 9.81 39.97
N HIS A 459 17.42 9.85 40.91
CA HIS A 459 18.10 8.75 41.57
C HIS A 459 17.26 7.70 42.32
N THR A 460 17.84 6.50 42.33
CA THR A 460 17.77 5.45 43.36
C THR A 460 17.32 5.88 44.76
N GLU A 461 16.23 5.29 45.27
CA GLU A 461 16.16 4.84 46.67
C GLU A 461 15.22 3.63 46.84
N ALA A 462 15.63 2.63 47.62
CA ALA A 462 14.94 1.35 47.71
C ALA A 462 14.01 1.25 48.93
N LYS A 463 12.68 1.15 48.71
CA LYS A 463 11.70 0.78 49.76
C LYS A 463 10.78 -0.38 49.35
N LYS A 464 10.56 -1.29 50.30
CA LYS A 464 9.95 -2.63 50.12
C LYS A 464 8.41 -2.63 50.17
N LYS A 465 7.81 -3.55 49.39
CA LYS A 465 6.47 -4.18 49.55
C LYS A 465 5.20 -3.33 49.28
N LYS A 466 4.50 -3.67 48.20
CA LYS A 466 3.23 -4.47 48.23
C LYS A 466 2.86 -4.92 46.80
N LYS A 467 2.32 -6.14 46.64
CA LYS A 467 1.85 -6.65 45.33
C LYS A 467 0.56 -5.91 44.90
N PRO A 468 0.46 -5.33 43.68
CA PRO A 468 -0.81 -4.86 43.16
C PRO A 468 -1.67 -6.03 42.69
N LYS A 469 -3.00 -5.90 42.81
CA LYS A 469 -3.97 -6.82 42.20
C LYS A 469 -4.01 -6.59 40.67
N LYS A 470 -4.34 -7.63 39.90
CA LYS A 470 -4.57 -7.50 38.45
C LYS A 470 -5.61 -6.40 38.15
N PRO A 471 -5.38 -5.51 37.15
CA PRO A 471 -6.44 -4.67 36.62
C PRO A 471 -7.57 -5.51 36.03
N LYS A 472 -8.80 -4.98 36.04
CA LYS A 472 -9.88 -5.49 35.20
C LYS A 472 -9.66 -5.03 33.77
N ASP A 473 -10.15 -5.81 32.81
CA ASP A 473 -10.04 -5.53 31.38
C ASP A 473 -10.67 -4.17 31.00
N GLY A 474 -10.05 -3.44 30.07
CA GLY A 474 -10.69 -2.29 29.39
C GLY A 474 -10.19 -0.87 29.72
N LYS A 475 -8.99 -0.68 30.27
CA LYS A 475 -8.31 0.63 30.23
C LYS A 475 -7.00 0.51 29.42
N PRO A 476 -6.71 1.47 28.51
CA PRO A 476 -5.49 1.43 27.71
C PRO A 476 -4.25 1.50 28.60
N LYS A 477 -3.17 0.83 28.19
CA LYS A 477 -1.91 0.81 28.94
C LYS A 477 -1.04 2.03 28.65
N ASN A 478 -1.27 2.70 27.52
CA ASN A 478 -0.60 3.93 27.14
C ASN A 478 -1.31 5.14 27.80
N PRO A 479 -0.62 5.94 28.65
CA PRO A 479 -1.21 7.09 29.32
C PRO A 479 -1.54 8.27 28.39
N HIS A 480 -1.10 8.24 27.13
CA HIS A 480 -1.31 9.31 26.13
C HIS A 480 -2.49 9.06 25.18
N LEU A 481 -3.17 7.90 25.26
CA LEU A 481 -4.38 7.62 24.47
C LEU A 481 -5.63 7.82 25.34
N ILE A 482 -6.22 9.01 25.27
CA ILE A 482 -7.47 9.35 25.95
C ILE A 482 -8.63 9.04 25.01
N ILE A 483 -9.27 7.88 25.21
CA ILE A 483 -10.47 7.50 24.45
C ILE A 483 -11.68 8.22 25.06
N PRO A 484 -12.47 8.99 24.28
CA PRO A 484 -13.69 9.63 24.77
C PRO A 484 -14.76 8.64 25.22
N ASP A 485 -15.64 9.07 26.12
CA ASP A 485 -16.79 8.26 26.51
C ASP A 485 -17.79 8.12 25.35
N PRO A 486 -18.29 6.91 25.07
CA PRO A 486 -19.36 6.70 24.09
C PRO A 486 -20.68 7.33 24.58
N PRO A 487 -21.65 7.58 23.68
CA PRO A 487 -23.01 7.88 24.09
C PRO A 487 -23.57 6.75 24.97
N SER A 488 -24.48 7.12 25.88
CA SER A 488 -25.13 6.17 26.80
C SER A 488 -25.68 4.94 26.05
N PRO A 489 -25.55 3.72 26.57
CA PRO A 489 -26.16 2.51 25.99
C PRO A 489 -27.70 2.53 25.86
N THR A 490 -28.34 3.58 26.37
CA THR A 490 -29.78 3.90 26.26
C THR A 490 -30.09 5.14 25.42
N ALA A 491 -29.07 5.84 24.89
CA ALA A 491 -29.28 6.98 24.00
C ALA A 491 -29.92 6.51 22.67
N PRO A 492 -30.73 7.36 22.02
CA PRO A 492 -31.16 7.08 20.66
C PRO A 492 -29.97 7.14 19.69
N PRO A 493 -30.07 6.48 18.52
CA PRO A 493 -29.11 6.64 17.42
C PRO A 493 -29.02 8.12 16.97
N GLY A 494 -27.82 8.56 16.58
CA GLY A 494 -27.60 9.91 16.07
C GLY A 494 -28.14 10.14 14.65
N PRO A 495 -28.06 11.39 14.14
CA PRO A 495 -28.70 11.78 12.88
C PRO A 495 -28.19 11.05 11.64
N GLY A 496 -26.96 10.53 11.65
CA GLY A 496 -26.45 9.68 10.55
C GLY A 496 -27.08 8.27 10.49
N TYR A 497 -27.79 7.83 11.53
CA TYR A 497 -28.26 6.44 11.70
C TYR A 497 -29.78 6.29 11.76
N SER A 498 -30.49 7.36 12.09
CA SER A 498 -31.94 7.39 12.18
C SER A 498 -32.43 8.79 11.85
N VAL A 499 -33.38 8.87 10.92
CA VAL A 499 -33.91 10.15 10.41
C VAL A 499 -34.53 10.96 11.54
N GLN A 500 -33.92 12.11 11.81
CA GLN A 500 -34.31 13.11 12.79
C GLN A 500 -33.90 14.49 12.25
N PRO A 501 -34.11 15.61 12.96
CA PRO A 501 -33.62 16.91 12.51
C PRO A 501 -32.10 16.87 12.28
N LEU A 502 -31.64 17.52 11.21
CA LEU A 502 -30.26 17.53 10.70
C LEU A 502 -29.76 16.19 10.12
N SER A 503 -30.61 15.16 9.98
CA SER A 503 -30.28 13.98 9.15
C SER A 503 -30.28 14.33 7.67
N LEU A 504 -29.31 13.82 6.90
CA LEU A 504 -29.29 13.93 5.45
C LEU A 504 -30.38 13.02 4.83
N THR A 505 -31.18 13.57 3.91
CA THR A 505 -32.39 12.93 3.36
C THR A 505 -32.21 12.49 1.91
N GLY A 506 -31.51 13.27 1.09
CA GLY A 506 -31.21 12.94 -0.30
C GLY A 506 -30.19 13.89 -0.89
N TYR A 507 -29.80 13.67 -2.14
CA TYR A 507 -29.05 14.66 -2.91
C TYR A 507 -29.46 14.63 -4.38
N THR A 508 -29.17 15.75 -5.04
CA THR A 508 -29.28 15.94 -6.48
C THR A 508 -27.90 16.30 -7.04
N GLN A 509 -27.54 15.68 -8.16
CA GLN A 509 -26.34 16.01 -8.93
C GLN A 509 -26.74 16.66 -10.25
N TYR A 510 -26.12 17.80 -10.55
CA TYR A 510 -26.23 18.52 -11.82
C TYR A 510 -24.89 18.43 -12.53
N TYR A 511 -24.88 17.97 -13.79
CA TYR A 511 -23.66 17.90 -14.58
C TYR A 511 -23.76 18.62 -15.92
N ALA A 512 -22.65 19.20 -16.36
CA ALA A 512 -22.52 19.85 -17.65
C ALA A 512 -22.06 18.84 -18.70
N ASN A 513 -22.93 18.49 -19.66
CA ASN A 513 -22.58 17.62 -20.77
C ASN A 513 -21.70 18.39 -21.79
N LEU A 514 -20.38 18.32 -21.62
CA LEU A 514 -19.41 19.04 -22.46
C LEU A 514 -19.47 18.62 -23.94
N THR A 515 -19.77 17.35 -24.23
CA THR A 515 -19.97 16.83 -25.58
C THR A 515 -21.08 17.57 -26.32
N TYR A 516 -22.13 17.99 -25.61
CA TYR A 516 -23.21 18.79 -26.16
C TYR A 516 -22.86 20.29 -26.18
N ILE A 517 -22.40 20.82 -25.04
CA ILE A 517 -22.20 22.27 -24.82
C ILE A 517 -21.12 22.84 -25.76
N ASN A 518 -20.04 22.10 -26.02
CA ASN A 518 -18.98 22.52 -26.95
C ASN A 518 -19.43 22.52 -28.43
N ASN A 519 -20.54 21.86 -28.78
CA ASN A 519 -21.01 21.68 -30.17
C ASN A 519 -22.19 22.59 -30.58
N LEU A 520 -22.59 23.55 -29.74
CA LEU A 520 -23.49 24.67 -30.07
C LEU A 520 -24.90 24.31 -30.61
N THR A 521 -25.47 23.17 -30.20
CA THR A 521 -26.93 23.04 -30.17
C THR A 521 -27.50 23.84 -28.99
N LEU A 522 -28.54 24.65 -29.23
CA LEU A 522 -28.91 25.79 -28.38
C LEU A 522 -29.67 25.46 -27.08
N ASP A 523 -29.96 24.19 -26.81
CA ASP A 523 -30.70 23.73 -25.62
C ASP A 523 -29.77 22.91 -24.72
N ALA A 524 -28.88 23.57 -23.98
CA ALA A 524 -27.94 22.92 -23.07
C ALA A 524 -28.67 22.22 -21.91
N ASP A 525 -29.05 20.95 -22.13
CA ASP A 525 -29.64 20.09 -21.11
C ASP A 525 -28.65 19.85 -19.96
N THR A 526 -28.82 20.60 -18.88
CA THR A 526 -28.27 20.24 -17.56
C THR A 526 -28.99 18.99 -17.10
N ALA A 527 -28.38 17.84 -17.35
CA ALA A 527 -28.92 16.56 -16.93
C ALA A 527 -28.82 16.42 -15.40
N GLU A 528 -29.93 16.02 -14.79
CA GLU A 528 -30.09 15.88 -13.35
C GLU A 528 -30.07 14.39 -12.96
N THR A 529 -29.51 14.07 -11.81
CA THR A 529 -29.68 12.75 -11.16
C THR A 529 -29.86 12.92 -9.67
N ASP A 530 -31.04 12.57 -9.19
CA ASP A 530 -31.42 12.61 -7.78
C ASP A 530 -31.42 11.21 -7.12
N THR A 531 -31.50 11.19 -5.80
CA THR A 531 -31.63 9.96 -5.00
C THR A 531 -33.07 9.60 -4.59
N PHE A 532 -34.04 10.48 -4.82
CA PHE A 532 -35.40 10.40 -4.27
C PHE A 532 -36.28 9.43 -5.06
N ASP A 533 -36.33 9.57 -6.39
CA ASP A 533 -37.15 8.74 -7.29
C ASP A 533 -36.35 7.61 -7.97
N ASP A 534 -35.19 7.28 -7.40
CA ASP A 534 -34.25 6.32 -7.95
C ASP A 534 -34.78 4.87 -7.95
N LYS A 535 -35.29 4.46 -9.12
CA LYS A 535 -35.82 3.12 -9.38
C LYS A 535 -34.78 1.98 -9.20
N ILE A 536 -33.47 2.27 -9.17
CA ILE A 536 -32.39 1.26 -9.07
C ILE A 536 -31.75 1.22 -7.68
N TYR A 537 -31.39 2.36 -7.09
CA TYR A 537 -30.81 2.40 -5.75
C TYR A 537 -31.88 2.25 -4.67
N LYS A 538 -33.07 2.84 -4.87
CA LYS A 538 -34.19 2.82 -3.91
C LYS A 538 -33.76 3.20 -2.48
N LEU A 539 -32.95 4.24 -2.36
CA LEU A 539 -32.62 4.85 -1.07
C LEU A 539 -33.88 5.52 -0.52
N ARG A 540 -34.06 5.49 0.80
CA ARG A 540 -35.18 6.15 1.51
C ARG A 540 -34.75 7.44 2.20
N ASP A 541 -33.46 7.48 2.51
CA ASP A 541 -32.73 8.51 3.24
C ASP A 541 -31.23 8.25 2.97
N LEU A 542 -30.37 9.18 3.40
CA LEU A 542 -28.92 9.02 3.33
C LEU A 542 -28.31 8.47 4.63
N THR A 543 -29.07 7.72 5.43
CA THR A 543 -28.53 7.12 6.66
C THR A 543 -27.53 5.99 6.36
N VAL A 544 -26.64 5.74 7.32
CA VAL A 544 -25.66 4.64 7.31
C VAL A 544 -26.32 3.30 6.95
N ASN A 545 -27.51 3.01 7.48
CA ASN A 545 -28.21 1.74 7.22
C ASN A 545 -28.68 1.61 5.76
N SER A 546 -29.18 2.69 5.16
CA SER A 546 -29.58 2.74 3.75
C SER A 546 -28.40 2.52 2.81
N TYR A 547 -27.24 3.12 3.11
CA TYR A 547 -26.00 2.88 2.35
C TYR A 547 -25.39 1.50 2.57
N VAL A 548 -25.47 0.94 3.79
CA VAL A 548 -25.03 -0.44 4.07
C VAL A 548 -25.87 -1.47 3.31
N ASP A 549 -27.18 -1.27 3.19
CA ASP A 549 -28.04 -2.08 2.32
C ASP A 549 -27.67 -1.94 0.83
N LEU A 550 -27.47 -0.71 0.36
CA LEU A 550 -27.08 -0.42 -1.01
C LEU A 550 -25.74 -1.10 -1.38
N ALA A 551 -24.72 -0.94 -0.54
CA ALA A 551 -23.42 -1.61 -0.68
C ALA A 551 -23.55 -3.14 -0.64
N TYR A 552 -24.34 -3.68 0.30
CA TYR A 552 -24.60 -5.12 0.39
C TYR A 552 -25.21 -5.65 -0.92
N ARG A 553 -26.22 -4.97 -1.48
CA ARG A 553 -26.84 -5.30 -2.78
C ARG A 553 -25.84 -5.25 -3.94
N MET A 554 -24.99 -4.23 -3.99
CA MET A 554 -23.90 -4.11 -4.98
C MET A 554 -22.87 -5.25 -4.87
N GLY A 555 -22.51 -5.63 -3.64
CA GLY A 555 -21.59 -6.72 -3.32
C GLY A 555 -22.09 -8.11 -3.73
N GLN A 556 -23.41 -8.35 -3.73
CA GLN A 556 -23.96 -9.66 -4.06
C GLN A 556 -23.80 -10.04 -5.54
N THR A 557 -23.62 -11.34 -5.80
CA THR A 557 -23.73 -11.90 -7.15
C THR A 557 -25.20 -12.08 -7.52
N ALA A 558 -25.63 -11.49 -8.64
CA ALA A 558 -26.98 -11.68 -9.17
C ALA A 558 -27.34 -13.17 -9.29
N GLY A 559 -28.46 -13.56 -8.68
CA GLY A 559 -28.90 -14.95 -8.52
C GLY A 559 -28.82 -15.52 -7.09
N LYS A 560 -28.39 -14.77 -6.07
CA LYS A 560 -28.44 -15.24 -4.66
C LYS A 560 -29.55 -14.65 -3.79
N ASN A 561 -30.06 -13.46 -4.10
CA ASN A 561 -31.10 -12.75 -3.32
C ASN A 561 -32.02 -11.85 -4.20
N GLU A 562 -32.14 -12.11 -5.51
CA GLU A 562 -33.32 -11.64 -6.27
C GLU A 562 -34.46 -12.62 -5.98
N MET A 563 -35.16 -12.43 -4.85
CA MET A 563 -36.33 -13.22 -4.48
C MET A 563 -37.49 -12.26 -4.19
N GLU A 564 -38.40 -12.19 -5.16
CA GLU A 564 -39.78 -11.68 -5.09
C GLU A 564 -40.02 -10.47 -4.17
N PHE A 565 -39.99 -9.29 -4.80
CA PHE A 565 -40.95 -8.23 -4.48
C PHE A 565 -41.96 -8.23 -5.63
N GLU A 566 -43.25 -8.28 -5.31
CA GLU A 566 -44.29 -8.38 -6.33
C GLU A 566 -44.26 -7.15 -7.26
N PRO A 567 -44.45 -7.34 -8.58
CA PRO A 567 -44.75 -6.22 -9.45
C PRO A 567 -46.21 -5.82 -9.20
N ASP A 568 -46.42 -4.64 -8.63
CA ASP A 568 -47.65 -3.91 -8.98
C ASP A 568 -47.61 -3.70 -10.50
N SER A 569 -48.73 -3.99 -11.15
CA SER A 569 -48.87 -3.87 -12.59
C SER A 569 -48.71 -2.42 -13.05
N ASP A 570 -48.26 -2.29 -14.29
CA ASP A 570 -48.13 -1.07 -15.10
C ASP A 570 -46.68 -0.59 -15.26
N VAL A 571 -45.91 -1.40 -15.99
CA VAL A 571 -44.71 -0.96 -16.71
C VAL A 571 -44.84 -1.46 -18.14
N ASP A 572 -45.33 -0.58 -19.02
CA ASP A 572 -45.32 -0.79 -20.46
C ASP A 572 -43.89 -0.90 -20.99
N GLU A 573 -43.79 -1.47 -22.18
CA GLU A 573 -42.55 -1.77 -22.89
C GLU A 573 -41.70 -0.52 -23.14
N LEU A 574 -40.37 -0.70 -23.07
CA LEU A 574 -39.40 0.15 -23.75
C LEU A 574 -38.43 -0.76 -24.50
N ASP A 575 -38.91 -1.15 -25.68
CA ASP A 575 -38.20 -1.30 -26.95
C ASP A 575 -36.93 -2.17 -26.97
N GLU A 576 -37.11 -3.42 -27.42
CA GLU A 576 -36.09 -4.22 -28.10
C GLU A 576 -36.30 -4.11 -29.63
N ASP A 577 -35.60 -3.19 -30.31
CA ASP A 577 -35.38 -3.19 -31.77
C ASP A 577 -33.85 -3.21 -32.01
N GLU A 578 -33.24 -4.31 -32.46
CA GLU A 578 -33.08 -4.78 -33.84
C GLU A 578 -32.07 -4.00 -34.72
N VAL A 579 -30.86 -4.56 -34.89
CA VAL A 579 -30.05 -4.64 -36.16
C VAL A 579 -29.02 -5.83 -36.03
N GLU A 580 -29.06 -6.92 -36.84
CA GLU A 580 -28.07 -8.06 -36.91
C GLU A 580 -27.88 -8.54 -38.41
N GLU A 581 -26.93 -9.38 -38.89
CA GLU A 581 -25.90 -10.30 -38.30
C GLU A 581 -24.49 -10.29 -39.01
N ASP A 582 -24.33 -9.77 -40.24
CA ASP A 582 -23.20 -9.98 -41.22
C ASP A 582 -21.74 -9.86 -40.70
N GLU A 583 -20.75 -10.64 -41.18
CA GLU A 583 -20.77 -11.90 -41.93
C GLU A 583 -19.46 -12.67 -41.63
N ALA A 584 -19.43 -14.00 -41.79
CA ALA A 584 -18.22 -14.80 -41.61
C ALA A 584 -17.92 -15.63 -42.86
N GLU A 585 -16.88 -15.23 -43.61
CA GLU A 585 -16.46 -15.97 -44.80
C GLU A 585 -15.90 -17.36 -44.47
N ALA A 586 -16.05 -18.25 -45.45
CA ALA A 586 -15.88 -19.68 -45.30
C ALA A 586 -14.41 -20.14 -45.31
N ASP A 587 -14.16 -21.34 -44.77
CA ASP A 587 -13.69 -22.39 -45.69
C ASP A 587 -14.02 -23.80 -45.20
N ALA A 588 -14.26 -24.74 -46.14
CA ALA A 588 -14.85 -26.04 -45.84
C ALA A 588 -14.21 -27.20 -46.63
N ALA A 589 -13.81 -28.29 -45.95
CA ALA A 589 -13.54 -29.58 -46.58
C ALA A 589 -13.63 -30.78 -45.61
N GLY A 590 -14.26 -31.89 -46.05
CA GLY A 590 -13.75 -33.23 -45.67
C GLY A 590 -14.64 -34.32 -45.04
N LYS A 591 -15.71 -34.76 -45.72
CA LYS A 591 -16.17 -36.19 -45.81
C LYS A 591 -16.54 -37.04 -44.54
N LYS A 592 -17.86 -37.30 -44.43
CA LYS A 592 -18.56 -38.62 -44.27
C LYS A 592 -18.10 -39.67 -43.21
N GLY A 593 -19.00 -40.01 -42.27
CA GLY A 593 -19.02 -41.25 -41.45
C GLY A 593 -20.42 -41.55 -40.84
N LYS A 594 -20.80 -42.81 -40.62
CA LYS A 594 -22.20 -43.26 -40.33
C LYS A 594 -22.52 -43.52 -38.83
N LYS A 595 -23.72 -43.08 -38.39
CA LYS A 595 -24.67 -43.68 -37.39
C LYS A 595 -24.16 -44.01 -35.94
N PRO A 596 -25.04 -44.30 -34.95
CA PRO A 596 -26.15 -43.45 -34.49
C PRO A 596 -26.25 -43.32 -32.93
N GLY A 597 -26.94 -42.29 -32.44
CA GLY A 597 -27.73 -42.35 -31.19
C GLY A 597 -27.01 -42.44 -29.83
N LYS A 598 -26.92 -41.31 -29.12
CA LYS A 598 -27.26 -41.19 -27.69
C LYS A 598 -27.44 -39.71 -27.32
N GLY A 599 -28.42 -39.43 -26.46
CA GLY A 599 -28.79 -38.06 -26.09
C GLY A 599 -27.62 -37.30 -25.47
N LYS A 600 -27.42 -36.05 -25.90
CA LYS A 600 -26.55 -35.09 -25.20
C LYS A 600 -27.41 -34.01 -24.57
N ASP A 601 -27.21 -33.82 -23.28
CA ASP A 601 -27.76 -32.68 -22.54
C ASP A 601 -27.48 -31.37 -23.30
N LYS A 602 -28.54 -30.67 -23.70
CA LYS A 602 -28.44 -29.25 -24.00
C LYS A 602 -28.11 -28.53 -22.70
N LYS A 603 -26.81 -28.43 -22.36
CA LYS A 603 -26.29 -27.51 -21.36
C LYS A 603 -26.73 -26.09 -21.75
N LYS A 604 -27.88 -25.65 -21.25
CA LYS A 604 -28.27 -24.24 -21.26
C LYS A 604 -27.11 -23.48 -20.60
N LYS A 605 -26.34 -22.72 -21.38
CA LYS A 605 -25.45 -21.70 -20.84
C LYS A 605 -26.37 -20.71 -20.12
N HIS A 606 -26.51 -20.84 -18.81
CA HIS A 606 -27.07 -19.76 -18.01
C HIS A 606 -26.12 -18.57 -18.18
N LYS A 607 -26.48 -17.62 -19.07
CA LYS A 607 -25.98 -16.24 -19.04
C LYS A 607 -26.17 -15.81 -17.58
N ARG A 608 -25.08 -15.64 -16.82
CA ARG A 608 -25.19 -15.13 -15.44
C ARG A 608 -25.90 -13.79 -15.55
N LYS A 609 -27.06 -13.65 -14.91
CA LYS A 609 -27.70 -12.33 -14.75
C LYS A 609 -26.64 -11.36 -14.24
N LYS A 610 -26.60 -10.15 -14.79
CA LYS A 610 -25.69 -9.09 -14.34
C LYS A 610 -26.34 -8.41 -13.13
N ASN A 611 -25.57 -8.01 -12.13
CA ASN A 611 -26.10 -7.22 -11.00
C ASN A 611 -26.39 -5.80 -11.52
N LYS A 612 -27.68 -5.45 -11.66
CA LYS A 612 -28.12 -4.15 -12.20
C LYS A 612 -27.65 -2.98 -11.32
N THR A 613 -27.82 -3.07 -9.99
CA THR A 613 -27.40 -2.02 -9.03
C THR A 613 -25.90 -1.73 -9.10
N TRP A 614 -25.05 -2.75 -9.27
CA TRP A 614 -23.61 -2.55 -9.45
C TRP A 614 -23.25 -1.86 -10.78
N LEU A 615 -23.95 -2.18 -11.87
CA LEU A 615 -23.70 -1.53 -13.16
C LEU A 615 -24.15 -0.07 -13.15
N ALA A 616 -25.29 0.24 -12.52
CA ALA A 616 -25.74 1.61 -12.32
C ALA A 616 -24.75 2.42 -11.45
N PHE A 617 -24.14 1.80 -10.44
CA PHE A 617 -23.05 2.42 -9.67
C PHE A 617 -21.82 2.73 -10.50
N LEU A 618 -21.30 1.79 -11.28
CA LEU A 618 -20.17 2.09 -12.15
C LEU A 618 -20.50 3.19 -13.17
N ASN A 619 -21.72 3.21 -13.71
CA ASN A 619 -22.15 4.24 -14.64
C ASN A 619 -22.20 5.63 -13.99
N ARG A 620 -22.73 5.75 -12.76
CA ARG A 620 -22.83 7.03 -12.06
C ARG A 620 -21.53 7.52 -11.45
N ALA A 621 -20.67 6.61 -10.98
CA ALA A 621 -19.36 6.97 -10.45
C ALA A 621 -18.57 7.79 -11.47
N PHE A 622 -18.62 7.41 -12.75
CA PHE A 622 -18.00 8.13 -13.86
C PHE A 622 -18.97 9.08 -14.60
N VAL A 623 -19.99 9.61 -13.93
CA VAL A 623 -20.96 10.60 -14.45
C VAL A 623 -21.51 10.26 -15.85
N SER A 624 -21.74 8.98 -16.11
CA SER A 624 -22.20 8.42 -17.40
C SER A 624 -21.27 8.62 -18.61
N THR A 625 -20.00 9.02 -18.45
CA THR A 625 -19.07 9.19 -19.57
C THR A 625 -18.43 7.88 -20.06
N VAL A 626 -18.34 6.85 -19.20
CA VAL A 626 -17.68 5.58 -19.54
C VAL A 626 -18.66 4.60 -20.15
N GLU A 627 -18.35 4.15 -21.38
CA GLU A 627 -19.24 3.33 -22.19
C GLU A 627 -19.70 2.01 -21.55
N LYS A 628 -20.95 1.62 -21.83
CA LYS A 628 -21.58 0.44 -21.21
C LYS A 628 -20.82 -0.85 -21.51
N GLU A 629 -20.10 -0.93 -22.63
CA GLU A 629 -19.25 -2.07 -22.97
C GLU A 629 -17.95 -2.12 -22.15
N GLU A 630 -17.32 -0.96 -21.95
CA GLU A 630 -16.12 -0.77 -21.13
C GLU A 630 -16.42 -1.21 -19.69
N LEU A 631 -17.51 -0.70 -19.10
CA LEU A 631 -18.02 -1.08 -17.78
C LEU A 631 -18.25 -2.60 -17.63
N GLN A 632 -18.54 -3.30 -18.72
CA GLN A 632 -18.67 -4.76 -18.77
C GLN A 632 -17.35 -5.51 -19.00
N LYS A 633 -16.33 -4.86 -19.57
CA LYS A 633 -14.93 -5.36 -19.63
C LYS A 633 -14.27 -5.25 -18.26
N LEU A 634 -14.50 -4.18 -17.50
CA LEU A 634 -13.92 -3.94 -16.16
C LEU A 634 -14.03 -5.19 -15.26
N GLY A 635 -15.24 -5.73 -15.10
CA GLY A 635 -15.51 -6.92 -14.27
C GLY A 635 -14.88 -8.25 -14.74
N LYS A 636 -14.11 -8.28 -15.85
CA LYS A 636 -13.40 -9.46 -16.37
C LYS A 636 -11.89 -9.43 -16.07
N LEU A 637 -11.29 -8.26 -15.85
CA LEU A 637 -9.84 -8.05 -15.78
C LEU A 637 -9.14 -8.82 -14.64
N ARG A 638 -9.80 -9.00 -13.50
CA ARG A 638 -9.28 -9.72 -12.31
C ARG A 638 -8.83 -11.17 -12.57
N ARG A 639 -9.24 -11.79 -13.69
CA ARG A 639 -8.77 -13.13 -14.11
C ARG A 639 -7.48 -13.11 -14.95
N ARG A 640 -7.15 -12.00 -15.61
CA ARG A 640 -5.94 -11.86 -16.45
C ARG A 640 -4.76 -11.42 -15.58
N ALA A 641 -4.92 -10.37 -14.77
CA ALA A 641 -3.90 -9.86 -13.87
C ALA A 641 -3.42 -10.91 -12.84
N ARG A 642 -4.35 -11.62 -12.16
CA ARG A 642 -3.97 -12.67 -11.19
C ARG A 642 -3.25 -13.87 -11.83
N ARG A 643 -3.57 -14.20 -13.09
CA ARG A 643 -2.80 -15.20 -13.84
C ARG A 643 -1.40 -14.68 -14.17
N SER A 644 -1.29 -13.44 -14.66
CA SER A 644 -0.03 -12.77 -14.97
C SER A 644 0.93 -12.71 -13.77
N ARG A 645 0.45 -12.23 -12.60
CA ARG A 645 1.27 -12.19 -11.36
C ARG A 645 1.69 -13.60 -10.90
N ILE A 646 0.83 -14.61 -11.01
CA ILE A 646 1.20 -16.01 -10.68
C ILE A 646 2.22 -16.57 -11.68
N THR A 647 2.08 -16.30 -12.99
CA THR A 647 3.08 -16.73 -13.98
C THR A 647 4.41 -16.01 -13.80
N MET A 648 4.41 -14.72 -13.47
CA MET A 648 5.63 -13.97 -13.20
C MET A 648 6.34 -14.48 -11.94
N LEU A 649 5.61 -14.72 -10.84
CA LEU A 649 6.17 -15.31 -9.62
C LEU A 649 6.67 -16.74 -9.86
N ALA A 650 5.97 -17.53 -10.68
CA ALA A 650 6.43 -18.87 -11.06
C ALA A 650 7.69 -18.83 -11.94
N LEU A 651 7.80 -17.86 -12.86
CA LEU A 651 8.99 -17.64 -13.70
C LEU A 651 10.18 -17.16 -12.85
N LEU A 652 9.98 -16.24 -11.91
CA LEU A 652 11.01 -15.80 -10.97
C LEU A 652 11.46 -16.93 -10.04
N ALA A 653 10.54 -17.74 -9.53
CA ALA A 653 10.87 -18.93 -8.75
C ALA A 653 11.63 -19.98 -9.58
N LEU A 654 11.25 -20.20 -10.84
CA LEU A 654 11.95 -21.08 -11.76
C LEU A 654 13.36 -20.56 -12.07
N LEU A 655 13.52 -19.27 -12.32
CA LEU A 655 14.81 -18.61 -12.56
C LEU A 655 15.73 -18.73 -11.33
N ALA A 656 15.21 -18.45 -10.13
CA ALA A 656 15.95 -18.62 -8.88
C ALA A 656 16.37 -20.09 -8.69
N LEU A 657 15.51 -21.05 -9.01
CA LEU A 657 15.82 -22.48 -8.91
C LEU A 657 16.86 -22.92 -9.95
N LEU A 658 16.81 -22.39 -11.18
CA LEU A 658 17.81 -22.60 -12.22
C LEU A 658 19.19 -22.01 -11.87
N LEU A 659 19.23 -20.88 -11.17
CA LEU A 659 20.48 -20.25 -10.72
C LEU A 659 21.07 -20.92 -9.46
N LEU A 660 20.22 -21.27 -8.49
CA LEU A 660 20.67 -21.81 -7.20
C LEU A 660 20.96 -23.32 -7.23
N ALA A 661 20.29 -24.11 -8.07
CA ALA A 661 20.52 -25.56 -8.11
C ALA A 661 21.94 -25.96 -8.59
N PRO A 662 22.55 -25.34 -9.62
CA PRO A 662 23.95 -25.59 -9.98
C PRO A 662 24.92 -25.22 -8.85
N LEU A 663 24.72 -24.07 -8.21
CA LEU A 663 25.54 -23.63 -7.08
C LEU A 663 25.44 -24.61 -5.90
N TYR A 664 24.23 -25.10 -5.59
CA TYR A 664 24.02 -26.11 -4.56
C TYR A 664 24.66 -27.46 -4.92
N THR A 665 24.62 -27.90 -6.19
CA THR A 665 25.28 -29.17 -6.59
C THR A 665 26.80 -29.08 -6.62
N ILE A 666 27.37 -27.88 -6.83
CA ILE A 666 28.82 -27.64 -6.65
C ILE A 666 29.18 -27.64 -5.16
N TYR A 667 28.38 -26.99 -4.30
CA TYR A 667 28.65 -26.86 -2.86
C TYR A 667 28.29 -28.10 -2.03
N TYR A 668 27.41 -28.97 -2.53
CA TYR A 668 27.08 -30.28 -1.96
C TYR A 668 27.01 -31.35 -3.07
N PRO A 669 28.16 -31.80 -3.61
CA PRO A 669 28.17 -32.75 -4.72
C PRO A 669 27.53 -34.09 -4.30
N PRO A 670 26.48 -34.56 -5.03
CA PRO A 670 25.75 -35.76 -4.64
C PRO A 670 26.64 -37.00 -4.81
N SER A 671 26.46 -38.00 -3.93
CA SER A 671 27.28 -39.22 -3.95
C SER A 671 27.21 -40.00 -5.28
N ALA A 672 26.14 -39.84 -6.05
CA ALA A 672 26.02 -40.39 -7.40
C ALA A 672 27.00 -39.74 -8.39
N LEU A 673 27.17 -38.40 -8.35
CA LEU A 673 28.17 -37.69 -9.15
C LEU A 673 29.57 -38.18 -8.78
N MET A 674 29.91 -38.21 -7.49
CA MET A 674 31.22 -38.68 -7.03
C MET A 674 31.52 -40.13 -7.46
N ARG A 675 30.50 -41.00 -7.57
CA ARG A 675 30.64 -42.35 -8.12
C ARG A 675 31.01 -42.31 -9.61
N VAL A 676 30.31 -41.53 -10.42
CA VAL A 676 30.62 -41.36 -11.85
C VAL A 676 32.03 -40.81 -12.05
N LEU A 677 32.44 -39.78 -11.29
CA LEU A 677 33.81 -39.24 -11.34
C LEU A 677 34.85 -40.32 -11.02
N SER A 678 34.65 -41.09 -9.93
CA SER A 678 35.57 -42.17 -9.53
C SER A 678 35.64 -43.34 -10.51
N GLN A 679 34.58 -43.59 -11.29
CA GLN A 679 34.56 -44.60 -12.35
C GLN A 679 35.22 -44.09 -13.64
N ARG A 680 35.08 -42.78 -13.95
CA ARG A 680 35.63 -42.16 -15.16
C ARG A 680 37.14 -41.94 -15.11
N TRP A 681 37.68 -41.70 -13.91
CA TRP A 681 39.11 -41.45 -13.63
C TRP A 681 39.58 -42.32 -12.45
N THR A 682 39.84 -43.60 -12.71
CA THR A 682 40.21 -44.60 -11.70
C THR A 682 41.60 -44.37 -11.07
N ASP A 683 42.46 -43.64 -11.77
CA ASP A 683 43.77 -43.15 -11.33
C ASP A 683 43.67 -41.99 -10.31
N VAL A 684 42.58 -41.22 -10.34
CA VAL A 684 42.34 -40.08 -9.46
C VAL A 684 41.57 -40.52 -8.20
N LEU A 685 42.14 -40.26 -7.03
CA LEU A 685 41.50 -40.60 -5.76
C LEU A 685 40.59 -39.46 -5.30
N TRP A 686 39.28 -39.63 -5.45
CA TRP A 686 38.24 -38.68 -4.98
C TRP A 686 37.69 -39.05 -3.60
N ARG A 687 37.44 -40.35 -3.42
CA ARG A 687 36.99 -40.98 -2.18
C ARG A 687 37.28 -42.47 -2.23
N ILE A 688 37.08 -43.12 -1.11
CA ILE A 688 37.10 -44.56 -0.93
C ILE A 688 35.68 -45.03 -0.60
N TRP A 689 35.33 -46.24 -0.98
CA TRP A 689 34.02 -46.84 -0.74
C TRP A 689 34.14 -47.86 0.39
N LEU A 690 34.00 -47.40 1.63
CA LEU A 690 34.02 -48.25 2.82
C LEU A 690 32.59 -48.65 3.24
N PRO A 691 32.40 -49.83 3.86
CA PRO A 691 31.11 -50.21 4.42
C PRO A 691 30.69 -49.25 5.56
N PRO A 692 29.38 -49.06 5.84
CA PRO A 692 28.89 -48.14 6.88
C PRO A 692 29.46 -48.35 8.29
N THR A 693 29.99 -49.54 8.58
CA THR A 693 30.65 -49.91 9.83
C THR A 693 32.08 -49.36 9.95
N LYS A 694 32.85 -49.24 8.86
CA LYS A 694 34.21 -48.67 8.85
C LYS A 694 34.14 -47.14 8.72
N LYS A 695 33.81 -46.43 9.81
CA LYS A 695 33.70 -44.96 9.88
C LYS A 695 35.06 -44.23 9.86
N LEU A 696 35.81 -44.38 8.77
CA LEU A 696 37.09 -43.71 8.56
C LEU A 696 36.95 -42.63 7.48
N VAL A 697 37.66 -41.52 7.62
CA VAL A 697 37.82 -40.47 6.60
C VAL A 697 39.26 -39.98 6.60
N ALA A 698 39.79 -39.62 5.43
CA ALA A 698 41.11 -39.00 5.33
C ALA A 698 40.96 -37.49 5.48
N LEU A 699 41.73 -36.90 6.39
CA LEU A 699 41.83 -35.45 6.50
C LEU A 699 43.09 -34.98 5.76
N THR A 700 42.93 -34.06 4.82
CA THR A 700 44.03 -33.54 4.00
C THR A 700 44.13 -32.03 4.15
N ILE A 701 45.35 -31.53 4.34
CA ILE A 701 45.65 -30.12 4.57
C ILE A 701 46.58 -29.65 3.44
N ASP A 702 46.11 -28.77 2.57
CA ASP A 702 46.87 -28.22 1.45
C ASP A 702 47.68 -26.99 1.87
N ASP A 703 48.44 -26.39 0.96
CA ASP A 703 49.22 -25.17 1.18
C ASP A 703 50.37 -25.25 2.24
N ALA A 704 50.74 -26.44 2.70
CA ALA A 704 51.70 -26.59 3.80
C ALA A 704 53.17 -26.35 3.36
N PRO A 705 54.07 -25.91 4.25
CA PRO A 705 53.83 -25.41 5.61
C PRO A 705 53.55 -23.90 5.65
N SER A 706 52.80 -23.45 6.64
CA SER A 706 52.51 -22.05 6.93
C SER A 706 52.83 -21.66 8.38
N GLU A 707 52.66 -20.39 8.70
CA GLU A 707 52.62 -19.87 10.07
C GLU A 707 51.55 -20.56 10.97
N HIS A 708 50.49 -21.11 10.38
CA HIS A 708 49.42 -21.82 11.09
C HIS A 708 49.65 -23.33 11.28
N THR A 709 50.69 -23.93 10.66
CA THR A 709 50.92 -25.38 10.69
C THR A 709 50.97 -25.93 12.12
N ARG A 710 51.60 -25.21 13.06
CA ARG A 710 51.70 -25.66 14.47
C ARG A 710 50.35 -25.64 15.19
N ASP A 711 49.52 -24.63 14.95
CA ASP A 711 48.19 -24.55 15.55
C ASP A 711 47.30 -25.69 15.01
N ILE A 712 47.40 -25.98 13.70
CA ILE A 712 46.73 -27.10 13.06
C ILE A 712 47.20 -28.44 13.65
N LEU A 713 48.51 -28.65 13.84
CA LEU A 713 49.07 -29.82 14.52
C LEU A 713 48.56 -29.95 15.96
N ALA A 714 48.45 -28.85 16.71
CA ALA A 714 47.91 -28.84 18.07
C ALA A 714 46.42 -29.25 18.09
N ALA A 715 45.61 -28.77 17.15
CA ALA A 715 44.21 -29.17 17.03
C ALA A 715 44.04 -30.63 16.60
N LEU A 716 44.87 -31.13 15.69
CA LEU A 716 44.90 -32.55 15.29
C LEU A 716 45.28 -33.46 16.46
N SER A 717 46.30 -33.08 17.23
CA SER A 717 46.75 -33.78 18.43
C SER A 717 45.63 -33.84 19.48
N ALA A 718 45.00 -32.72 19.80
CA ALA A 718 43.85 -32.66 20.72
C ALA A 718 42.65 -33.49 20.24
N GLY A 719 42.43 -33.59 18.93
CA GLY A 719 41.42 -34.45 18.32
C GLY A 719 41.75 -35.95 18.33
N GLY A 720 43.02 -36.32 18.53
CA GLY A 720 43.52 -37.68 18.30
C GLY A 720 43.49 -38.09 16.82
N ALA A 721 43.64 -37.13 15.92
CA ALA A 721 43.49 -37.28 14.47
C ALA A 721 44.85 -37.39 13.76
N LYS A 722 44.90 -38.14 12.66
CA LYS A 722 45.98 -38.07 11.66
C LYS A 722 45.47 -37.42 10.38
N ALA A 723 46.40 -36.91 9.59
CA ALA A 723 46.13 -36.11 8.39
C ALA A 723 47.31 -36.20 7.41
N THR A 724 47.05 -35.88 6.15
CA THR A 724 48.05 -35.79 5.07
C THR A 724 48.22 -34.33 4.66
N PHE A 725 49.41 -33.77 4.82
CA PHE A 725 49.73 -32.38 4.49
C PHE A 725 50.34 -32.31 3.08
N PHE A 726 49.69 -31.65 2.13
CA PHE A 726 50.20 -31.44 0.78
C PHE A 726 51.12 -30.21 0.75
N VAL A 727 52.40 -30.46 0.46
CA VAL A 727 53.50 -29.49 0.60
C VAL A 727 53.70 -28.68 -0.67
N ILE A 728 53.76 -27.36 -0.56
CA ILE A 728 54.22 -26.45 -1.60
C ILE A 728 55.73 -26.21 -1.42
N GLY A 729 56.54 -26.55 -2.44
CA GLY A 729 58.01 -26.50 -2.35
C GLY A 729 58.57 -25.12 -1.96
N SER A 730 58.04 -24.05 -2.54
CA SER A 730 58.47 -22.66 -2.24
C SER A 730 58.16 -22.20 -0.81
N GLN A 731 57.30 -22.92 -0.07
CA GLN A 731 57.01 -22.64 1.35
C GLN A 731 57.94 -23.39 2.31
N VAL A 732 58.81 -24.29 1.83
CA VAL A 732 59.67 -25.13 2.68
C VAL A 732 60.87 -24.37 3.24
N ALA A 733 61.42 -23.41 2.50
CA ALA A 733 62.64 -22.70 2.88
C ALA A 733 62.50 -21.93 4.21
N GLY A 734 63.35 -22.25 5.20
CA GLY A 734 63.28 -21.73 6.57
C GLY A 734 62.19 -22.37 7.44
N ARG A 735 61.34 -23.23 6.87
CA ARG A 735 60.24 -23.96 7.52
C ARG A 735 60.45 -25.49 7.52
N GLU A 736 61.66 -25.96 7.21
CA GLU A 736 62.03 -27.39 7.15
C GLU A 736 61.81 -28.11 8.49
N HIS A 737 61.92 -27.37 9.59
CA HIS A 737 61.62 -27.86 10.92
C HIS A 737 60.13 -28.19 11.13
N LEU A 738 59.21 -27.52 10.43
CA LEU A 738 57.77 -27.82 10.48
C LEU A 738 57.45 -29.12 9.75
N LEU A 739 58.07 -29.39 8.58
CA LEU A 739 57.92 -30.69 7.89
C LEU A 739 58.37 -31.84 8.80
N ARG A 740 59.51 -31.68 9.48
CA ARG A 740 59.99 -32.62 10.48
C ARG A 740 59.02 -32.79 11.65
N GLU A 741 58.42 -31.70 12.14
CA GLU A 741 57.41 -31.72 13.20
C GLU A 741 56.15 -32.50 12.79
N ILE A 742 55.63 -32.27 11.57
CA ILE A 742 54.51 -33.01 10.96
C ILE A 742 54.82 -34.52 10.92
N VAL A 743 56.00 -34.90 10.41
CA VAL A 743 56.44 -36.30 10.29
C VAL A 743 56.68 -36.94 11.66
N ARG A 744 57.29 -36.23 12.61
CA ARG A 744 57.53 -36.70 13.98
C ARG A 744 56.22 -36.99 14.70
N ALA A 745 55.26 -36.07 14.60
CA ALA A 745 53.91 -36.22 15.10
C ALA A 745 53.10 -37.34 14.40
N GLY A 746 53.64 -37.96 13.35
CA GLY A 746 53.06 -39.14 12.69
C GLY A 746 51.94 -38.80 11.70
N HIS A 747 51.97 -37.59 11.14
CA HIS A 747 51.17 -37.22 9.98
C HIS A 747 51.91 -37.61 8.69
N GLU A 748 51.20 -37.60 7.58
CA GLU A 748 51.75 -37.91 6.26
C GLU A 748 52.04 -36.62 5.49
N LEU A 749 53.09 -36.59 4.66
CA LEU A 749 53.30 -35.53 3.67
C LEU A 749 52.87 -36.01 2.28
N GLY A 750 52.30 -35.11 1.49
CA GLY A 750 52.04 -35.26 0.06
C GLY A 750 52.59 -34.06 -0.72
N ASN A 751 52.50 -34.08 -2.04
CA ASN A 751 53.12 -33.08 -2.91
C ASN A 751 52.06 -32.16 -3.55
N HIS A 752 52.20 -30.83 -3.40
CA HIS A 752 51.30 -29.82 -3.98
C HIS A 752 51.93 -28.99 -5.12
N GLY A 753 53.11 -29.39 -5.62
CA GLY A 753 53.85 -28.62 -6.62
C GLY A 753 54.79 -27.58 -6.01
N MET A 754 55.55 -26.88 -6.84
CA MET A 754 56.56 -25.92 -6.35
C MET A 754 55.93 -24.62 -5.86
N ARG A 755 54.80 -24.20 -6.47
CA ARG A 755 54.12 -22.93 -6.22
C ARG A 755 52.60 -23.15 -6.15
N ASP A 756 51.93 -22.17 -5.56
CA ASP A 756 50.47 -22.04 -5.53
C ASP A 756 49.97 -21.59 -6.93
N GLU A 757 50.02 -22.50 -7.91
CA GLU A 757 49.67 -22.25 -9.31
C GLU A 757 48.85 -23.41 -9.93
N PRO A 758 47.95 -23.17 -10.90
CA PRO A 758 47.17 -24.23 -11.52
C PRO A 758 48.06 -25.21 -12.29
N ALA A 759 48.13 -26.47 -11.87
CA ALA A 759 49.01 -27.47 -12.49
C ALA A 759 48.73 -27.70 -14.00
N ARG A 760 47.54 -27.33 -14.49
CA ARG A 760 47.16 -27.37 -15.92
C ARG A 760 47.86 -26.30 -16.78
N GLU A 761 48.33 -25.21 -16.17
CA GLU A 761 48.96 -24.05 -16.82
C GLU A 761 50.49 -24.17 -16.85
N VAL A 762 51.09 -24.94 -15.93
CA VAL A 762 52.53 -25.27 -15.94
C VAL A 762 52.84 -26.22 -17.10
N GLU A 763 53.94 -25.98 -17.83
CA GLU A 763 54.46 -26.85 -18.91
C GLU A 763 54.75 -28.28 -18.37
N GLY A 764 54.69 -29.32 -19.21
CA GLY A 764 54.72 -30.73 -18.77
C GLY A 764 56.08 -31.21 -18.28
N GLU A 765 57.16 -30.81 -18.93
CA GLU A 765 58.52 -31.11 -18.46
C GLU A 765 58.78 -30.36 -17.14
N GLU A 766 58.46 -29.07 -17.10
CA GLU A 766 58.62 -28.24 -15.90
C GLU A 766 57.78 -28.75 -14.72
N LEU A 767 56.51 -29.08 -14.92
CA LEU A 767 55.67 -29.72 -13.89
C LEU A 767 56.31 -31.01 -13.37
N GLY A 768 56.87 -31.83 -14.26
CA GLY A 768 57.62 -33.03 -13.89
C GLY A 768 58.88 -32.72 -13.06
N ARG A 769 59.63 -31.66 -13.40
CA ARG A 769 60.79 -31.19 -12.62
C ARG A 769 60.37 -30.70 -11.23
N GLN A 770 59.32 -29.88 -11.15
CA GLN A 770 58.77 -29.38 -9.89
C GLN A 770 58.32 -30.52 -8.97
N ILE A 771 57.55 -31.49 -9.48
CA ILE A 771 57.09 -32.66 -8.70
C ILE A 771 58.27 -33.40 -8.09
N ARG A 772 59.33 -33.68 -8.88
CA ARG A 772 60.53 -34.37 -8.40
C ARG A 772 61.30 -33.56 -7.35
N ALA A 773 61.42 -32.24 -7.54
CA ALA A 773 62.10 -31.36 -6.59
C ALA A 773 61.39 -31.33 -5.22
N VAL A 774 60.07 -31.17 -5.20
CA VAL A 774 59.28 -31.16 -3.95
C VAL A 774 59.25 -32.54 -3.29
N GLN A 775 59.19 -33.63 -4.06
CA GLN A 775 59.33 -34.97 -3.49
C GLN A 775 60.70 -35.17 -2.82
N GLY A 776 61.78 -34.59 -3.37
CA GLY A 776 63.10 -34.60 -2.71
C GLY A 776 63.09 -33.90 -1.34
N MET A 777 62.40 -32.75 -1.22
CA MET A 777 62.22 -32.04 0.06
C MET A 777 61.42 -32.87 1.07
N ILE A 778 60.36 -33.54 0.61
CA ILE A 778 59.53 -34.43 1.43
C ILE A 778 60.35 -35.62 1.93
N SER A 779 61.06 -36.33 1.05
CA SER A 779 61.90 -37.47 1.43
C SER A 779 63.02 -37.07 2.39
N ALA A 780 63.62 -35.88 2.23
CA ALA A 780 64.61 -35.33 3.16
C ALA A 780 64.03 -35.10 4.56
N ALA A 781 62.79 -34.61 4.68
CA ALA A 781 62.13 -34.42 5.98
C ALA A 781 61.85 -35.75 6.70
N TYR A 782 61.51 -36.82 5.95
CA TYR A 782 61.37 -38.16 6.52
C TYR A 782 62.71 -38.74 6.98
N ALA A 783 63.75 -38.63 6.14
CA ALA A 783 65.09 -39.11 6.47
C ALA A 783 65.68 -38.42 7.71
N ALA A 784 65.44 -37.11 7.86
CA ALA A 784 65.88 -36.35 9.04
C ALA A 784 65.21 -36.77 10.36
N GLU A 785 64.06 -37.46 10.30
CA GLU A 785 63.37 -38.07 11.45
C GLU A 785 63.62 -39.59 11.55
N GLY A 786 64.58 -40.13 10.78
CA GLY A 786 64.92 -41.56 10.77
C GLY A 786 63.84 -42.46 10.16
N LYS A 787 62.93 -41.90 9.35
CA LYS A 787 61.81 -42.62 8.71
C LYS A 787 62.03 -42.73 7.20
N VAL A 788 61.46 -43.77 6.60
CA VAL A 788 61.35 -43.91 5.13
C VAL A 788 60.00 -43.35 4.68
N TYR A 789 59.97 -42.61 3.57
CA TYR A 789 58.74 -42.08 3.00
C TYR A 789 57.82 -43.21 2.49
N PRO A 790 56.48 -43.15 2.70
CA PRO A 790 55.56 -44.14 2.15
C PRO A 790 55.67 -44.24 0.61
N GLY A 791 56.21 -45.37 0.13
CA GLY A 791 56.51 -45.56 -1.29
C GLY A 791 57.99 -45.39 -1.70
N GLU A 792 58.90 -45.37 -0.72
CA GLU A 792 60.35 -45.54 -0.89
C GLU A 792 60.90 -46.79 -0.15
N ASP A 793 59.98 -47.63 0.33
CA ASP A 793 60.18 -48.84 1.14
C ASP A 793 60.52 -50.11 0.32
N GLY A 794 60.85 -49.98 -0.96
CA GLY A 794 61.17 -51.12 -1.85
C GLY A 794 60.00 -52.07 -2.17
N SER A 795 58.78 -51.76 -1.69
CA SER A 795 57.59 -52.57 -1.90
C SER A 795 57.07 -52.51 -3.34
N SER A 796 56.47 -53.61 -3.84
CA SER A 796 55.81 -53.66 -5.16
C SER A 796 54.58 -52.73 -5.30
N GLN A 797 54.20 -52.01 -4.24
CA GLN A 797 53.16 -50.97 -4.24
C GLN A 797 53.74 -49.54 -4.14
N ALA A 798 55.06 -49.35 -4.27
CA ALA A 798 55.75 -48.09 -3.99
C ALA A 798 55.12 -46.85 -4.68
N GLY A 799 54.92 -46.90 -6.01
CA GLY A 799 54.31 -45.80 -6.78
C GLY A 799 52.83 -45.53 -6.51
N LYS A 800 52.17 -46.30 -5.64
CA LYS A 800 50.75 -46.11 -5.25
C LYS A 800 50.59 -45.38 -3.90
N ARG A 801 51.69 -45.15 -3.17
CA ARG A 801 51.72 -44.45 -1.88
C ARG A 801 52.27 -43.02 -1.94
N ARG A 802 52.80 -42.57 -3.09
CA ARG A 802 53.15 -41.17 -3.32
C ARG A 802 51.93 -40.40 -3.80
N TYR A 803 51.59 -39.29 -3.14
CA TYR A 803 50.39 -38.50 -3.47
C TYR A 803 50.75 -37.13 -4.03
N TYR A 804 50.09 -36.75 -5.12
CA TYR A 804 50.14 -35.41 -5.68
C TYR A 804 48.73 -34.81 -5.72
N ARG A 805 48.58 -33.56 -5.28
CA ARG A 805 47.35 -32.79 -5.48
C ARG A 805 47.65 -31.63 -6.44
N PRO A 806 46.92 -31.49 -7.56
CA PRO A 806 47.14 -30.36 -8.45
C PRO A 806 46.61 -29.06 -7.82
N GLY A 807 47.41 -27.99 -7.89
CA GLY A 807 46.94 -26.64 -7.56
C GLY A 807 45.66 -26.29 -8.32
N SER A 808 44.77 -25.52 -7.69
CA SER A 808 43.37 -25.27 -8.08
C SER A 808 42.42 -26.48 -8.15
N GLY A 809 42.87 -27.70 -7.87
CA GLY A 809 42.05 -28.93 -7.91
C GLY A 809 41.69 -29.43 -9.32
N PHE A 810 41.99 -28.68 -10.37
CA PHE A 810 41.78 -29.07 -11.76
C PHE A 810 42.95 -29.87 -12.33
N PHE A 811 42.66 -30.84 -13.20
CA PHE A 811 43.65 -31.62 -13.93
C PHE A 811 43.24 -31.78 -15.40
N SER A 812 44.21 -32.11 -16.24
CA SER A 812 44.03 -32.53 -17.63
C SER A 812 44.72 -33.87 -17.85
N ASP A 813 44.48 -34.51 -18.99
CA ASP A 813 45.15 -35.78 -19.33
C ASP A 813 46.68 -35.65 -19.38
N ARG A 814 47.20 -34.48 -19.77
CA ARG A 814 48.63 -34.13 -19.66
C ARG A 814 49.12 -34.14 -18.21
N VAL A 815 48.39 -33.52 -17.28
CA VAL A 815 48.74 -33.49 -15.85
C VAL A 815 48.69 -34.90 -15.26
N ARG A 816 47.66 -35.69 -15.58
CA ARG A 816 47.53 -37.10 -15.15
C ARG A 816 48.75 -37.91 -15.57
N GLU A 817 49.15 -37.79 -16.84
CA GLU A 817 50.27 -38.54 -17.39
C GLU A 817 51.61 -38.12 -16.77
N VAL A 818 51.88 -36.81 -16.63
CA VAL A 818 53.10 -36.30 -15.97
C VAL A 818 53.21 -36.78 -14.51
N VAL A 819 52.10 -36.70 -13.76
CA VAL A 819 52.06 -37.16 -12.35
C VAL A 819 52.27 -38.67 -12.25
N ARG A 820 51.68 -39.45 -13.17
CA ARG A 820 51.88 -40.91 -13.28
C ARG A 820 53.33 -41.27 -13.62
N GLN A 821 53.94 -40.57 -14.58
CA GLN A 821 55.36 -40.76 -14.95
C GLN A 821 56.30 -40.39 -13.80
N ALA A 822 55.96 -39.37 -13.00
CA ALA A 822 56.67 -39.04 -11.77
C ALA A 822 56.43 -40.03 -10.62
N GLY A 823 55.70 -41.13 -10.83
CA GLY A 823 55.46 -42.18 -9.84
C GLY A 823 54.49 -41.79 -8.71
N HIS A 824 53.63 -40.79 -8.95
CA HIS A 824 52.64 -40.29 -8.00
C HIS A 824 51.21 -40.64 -8.43
N ARG A 825 50.30 -40.68 -7.45
CA ARG A 825 48.85 -40.77 -7.66
C ARG A 825 48.18 -39.43 -7.39
N LEU A 826 47.24 -39.03 -8.26
CA LEU A 826 46.42 -37.85 -8.05
C LEU A 826 45.45 -38.05 -6.89
N VAL A 827 45.42 -37.10 -5.94
CA VAL A 827 44.49 -37.10 -4.80
C VAL A 827 43.70 -35.80 -4.77
N LEU A 828 42.39 -35.93 -4.97
CA LEU A 828 41.39 -34.90 -4.75
C LEU A 828 40.57 -35.27 -3.52
N GLY A 829 39.35 -34.75 -3.40
CA GLY A 829 38.48 -34.99 -2.27
C GLY A 829 37.01 -35.07 -2.66
N SER A 830 36.20 -35.56 -1.72
CA SER A 830 34.75 -35.63 -1.84
C SER A 830 34.03 -34.70 -0.87
N ILE A 831 34.79 -34.02 -0.01
CA ILE A 831 34.32 -33.07 0.99
C ILE A 831 35.28 -31.88 0.90
N TYR A 832 34.83 -30.79 0.29
CA TYR A 832 35.59 -29.56 0.16
C TYR A 832 34.72 -28.38 0.64
N PRO A 833 34.98 -27.82 1.83
CA PRO A 833 34.15 -26.78 2.42
C PRO A 833 34.33 -25.40 1.77
N HIS A 834 35.14 -25.29 0.70
CA HIS A 834 35.55 -24.03 0.10
C HIS A 834 36.29 -23.11 1.08
N ASP A 835 37.04 -23.67 2.03
CA ASP A 835 37.74 -22.91 3.06
C ASP A 835 38.87 -22.02 2.52
N ALA A 836 39.40 -22.29 1.33
CA ALA A 836 40.30 -21.36 0.66
C ALA A 836 39.62 -20.03 0.29
N GLN A 837 38.30 -20.03 0.05
CA GLN A 837 37.48 -18.86 -0.34
C GLN A 837 36.58 -18.34 0.80
N VAL A 838 36.12 -19.21 1.70
CA VAL A 838 35.12 -18.91 2.75
C VAL A 838 35.81 -18.85 4.11
N SER A 839 35.88 -17.65 4.70
CA SER A 839 36.59 -17.40 5.97
C SER A 839 35.84 -17.84 7.23
N TRP A 840 34.63 -18.37 7.10
CA TRP A 840 33.75 -18.67 8.21
C TRP A 840 33.95 -20.10 8.72
N ALA A 841 34.87 -20.27 9.68
CA ALA A 841 35.19 -21.55 10.33
C ALA A 841 33.96 -22.40 10.74
N TRP A 842 32.88 -21.76 11.18
CA TRP A 842 31.65 -22.44 11.58
C TRP A 842 30.85 -23.00 10.39
N LEU A 843 30.85 -22.31 9.25
CA LEU A 843 30.15 -22.74 8.03
C LEU A 843 30.92 -23.87 7.37
N ASN A 844 32.25 -23.74 7.29
CA ASN A 844 33.14 -24.78 6.77
C ASN A 844 33.05 -26.06 7.62
N ALA A 845 33.03 -25.92 8.95
CA ALA A 845 32.78 -27.03 9.85
C ALA A 845 31.40 -27.68 9.62
N ARG A 846 30.34 -26.88 9.43
CA ARG A 846 28.99 -27.38 9.12
C ARG A 846 28.95 -28.14 7.80
N HIS A 847 29.62 -27.67 6.75
CA HIS A 847 29.74 -28.37 5.47
C HIS A 847 30.42 -29.73 5.68
N ILE A 848 31.62 -29.77 6.30
CA ILE A 848 32.37 -31.03 6.49
C ILE A 848 31.49 -32.03 7.24
N LEU A 849 30.90 -31.60 8.35
CA LEU A 849 30.03 -32.44 9.19
C LEU A 849 28.72 -32.85 8.49
N GLY A 850 28.25 -32.10 7.50
CA GLY A 850 27.10 -32.44 6.67
C GLY A 850 27.42 -33.49 5.59
N MET A 851 28.65 -33.50 5.09
CA MET A 851 29.11 -34.41 4.03
C MET A 851 29.88 -35.64 4.51
N LEU A 852 30.14 -35.76 5.82
CA LEU A 852 30.78 -36.94 6.42
C LEU A 852 30.14 -38.25 5.95
N SER A 853 30.92 -39.05 5.25
CA SER A 853 30.54 -40.41 4.85
C SER A 853 31.77 -41.33 4.89
N PRO A 854 31.61 -42.64 5.13
CA PRO A 854 32.74 -43.58 5.18
C PRO A 854 33.58 -43.53 3.90
N GLY A 855 34.90 -43.49 4.07
CA GLY A 855 35.87 -43.35 3.00
C GLY A 855 35.92 -41.97 2.34
N GLY A 856 35.24 -40.95 2.89
CA GLY A 856 35.37 -39.58 2.41
C GLY A 856 36.78 -39.02 2.59
N ILE A 857 37.19 -38.15 1.66
CA ILE A 857 38.45 -37.40 1.76
C ILE A 857 38.10 -35.92 1.90
N ILE A 858 38.56 -35.32 2.99
CA ILE A 858 38.29 -33.94 3.40
C ILE A 858 39.48 -33.07 3.00
N ILE A 859 39.22 -31.97 2.30
CA ILE A 859 40.19 -30.95 1.91
C ILE A 859 40.04 -29.74 2.85
N CYS A 860 41.15 -29.27 3.42
CA CYS A 860 41.28 -27.99 4.11
C CYS A 860 42.63 -27.35 3.72
N HIS A 861 42.88 -26.08 4.05
CA HIS A 861 44.11 -25.37 3.67
C HIS A 861 44.90 -24.85 4.90
N ASP A 862 46.22 -25.06 4.92
CA ASP A 862 47.13 -24.65 6.01
C ASP A 862 47.18 -23.12 6.17
N ARG A 863 47.38 -22.41 5.05
CA ARG A 863 47.56 -20.94 4.94
C ARG A 863 46.28 -20.14 5.22
N ARG A 864 45.42 -20.54 6.15
CA ARG A 864 44.16 -19.86 6.52
C ARG A 864 43.94 -19.86 8.03
N SER A 865 43.85 -18.68 8.64
CA SER A 865 43.71 -18.49 10.10
C SER A 865 42.43 -19.10 10.71
N TRP A 866 41.43 -19.44 9.87
CA TRP A 866 40.19 -20.09 10.27
C TRP A 866 40.23 -21.63 10.21
N THR A 867 41.30 -22.24 9.68
CA THR A 867 41.41 -23.70 9.58
C THR A 867 41.52 -24.37 10.95
N GLU A 868 42.34 -23.82 11.86
CA GLU A 868 42.43 -24.35 13.23
C GLU A 868 41.08 -24.22 14.00
N PRO A 869 40.42 -23.04 14.03
CA PRO A 869 39.10 -22.90 14.65
C PRO A 869 38.01 -23.78 14.06
N MET A 870 38.12 -24.11 12.77
CA MET A 870 37.25 -25.09 12.10
C MET A 870 37.54 -26.51 12.60
N LEU A 871 38.80 -26.94 12.62
CA LEU A 871 39.21 -28.27 13.07
C LEU A 871 38.84 -28.52 14.55
N ARG A 872 38.96 -27.50 15.42
CA ARG A 872 38.49 -27.56 16.82
C ARG A 872 37.00 -27.87 16.96
N ARG A 873 36.17 -27.54 15.95
CA ARG A 873 34.73 -27.89 15.90
C ARG A 873 34.49 -29.25 15.24
N VAL A 874 35.20 -29.52 14.16
CA VAL A 874 35.01 -30.72 13.32
C VAL A 874 35.47 -31.99 14.04
N LEU A 875 36.67 -32.01 14.61
CA LEU A 875 37.29 -33.23 15.15
C LEU A 875 36.53 -33.83 16.35
N PRO A 876 36.08 -33.05 17.36
CA PRO A 876 35.29 -33.60 18.47
C PRO A 876 33.94 -34.16 18.02
N GLU A 877 33.26 -33.48 17.09
CA GLU A 877 31.96 -33.91 16.57
C GLU A 877 32.08 -35.14 15.65
N MET A 878 33.14 -35.24 14.85
CA MET A 878 33.50 -36.47 14.12
C MET A 878 33.66 -37.64 15.09
N LYS A 879 34.48 -37.47 16.14
CA LYS A 879 34.71 -38.48 17.17
C LYS A 879 33.41 -38.90 17.87
N ARG A 880 32.55 -37.93 18.20
CA ARG A 880 31.21 -38.19 18.78
C ARG A 880 30.29 -39.00 17.85
N ARG A 881 30.39 -38.81 16.54
CA ARG A 881 29.68 -39.61 15.51
C ARG A 881 30.31 -40.97 15.23
N GLY A 882 31.43 -41.29 15.89
CA GLY A 882 32.21 -42.52 15.70
C GLY A 882 33.13 -42.49 14.49
N TYR A 883 33.45 -41.32 13.92
CA TYR A 883 34.42 -41.18 12.84
C TYR A 883 35.84 -40.95 13.37
N LYS A 884 36.82 -41.58 12.72
CA LYS A 884 38.25 -41.31 12.93
C LYS A 884 38.85 -40.65 11.68
N ALA A 885 39.59 -39.56 11.90
CA ALA A 885 40.42 -38.92 10.88
C ALA A 885 41.78 -39.63 10.80
N VAL A 886 42.13 -40.08 9.60
CA VAL A 886 43.33 -40.87 9.28
C VAL A 886 44.10 -40.25 8.11
N THR A 887 45.29 -40.74 7.79
CA THR A 887 46.02 -40.36 6.56
C THR A 887 45.40 -40.97 5.30
N VAL A 888 45.83 -40.53 4.12
CA VAL A 888 45.39 -41.10 2.84
C VAL A 888 45.89 -42.55 2.68
N THR A 889 47.14 -42.85 3.08
CA THR A 889 47.64 -44.24 3.10
C THR A 889 46.83 -45.13 4.04
N GLU A 890 46.54 -44.66 5.28
CA GLU A 890 45.75 -45.42 6.26
C GLU A 890 44.33 -45.73 5.73
N LEU A 891 43.68 -44.75 5.09
CA LEU A 891 42.34 -44.96 4.50
C LEU A 891 42.35 -45.93 3.31
N LEU A 892 43.43 -45.94 2.51
CA LEU A 892 43.61 -46.87 1.38
C LEU A 892 43.83 -48.31 1.82
N ALA A 893 44.61 -48.54 2.89
CA ALA A 893 44.85 -49.89 3.41
C ALA A 893 43.54 -50.61 3.79
N GLU A 894 42.59 -49.86 4.37
CA GLU A 894 41.28 -50.32 4.83
C GLU A 894 40.27 -50.64 3.71
N ALA A 895 40.63 -50.34 2.45
CA ALA A 895 39.87 -50.72 1.26
C ALA A 895 40.44 -51.96 0.54
N THR A 896 41.65 -52.37 0.90
CA THR A 896 42.36 -53.53 0.32
C THR A 896 42.31 -54.78 1.20
N GLY A 897 41.55 -54.72 2.31
CA GLY A 897 41.25 -55.84 3.22
C GLY A 897 39.85 -55.73 3.81
#